data_AF-A0A5C8DWM2-F1
#
_entry.id   AF-A0A5C8DWM2-F1
#
_cell.length_a   1.000
_cell.length_b   1.000
_cell.length_c   1.000
_cell.angle_alpha   90.00
_cell.angle_beta   90.00
_cell.angle_gamma   90.00
#
_symmetry.space_group_name_H-M   'P 1'
#
loop_
_entity.id
_entity.type
_entity.pdbx_description
1 polymer ?
#
loop_
_entity_poly.entity_id
_entity_poly.type
_entity_poly.pdbx_seq_one_letter_code
_entity_poly.pdbx_strand_id
1 'polypeptide(L)'
;MKKYAFSLFLIMAMMNCFSQPVRQHGQLKVTGTQLTDQQGNPVVLRGVSYGWHCFWPRFYNAGSVEWLKNDWNAAVVRAALGVEPGENSYLKRPEWSKEKIMAVVDAAIKEDIYVIIDWHSHNINLKEAKAFFAEMAGKYGKYPHVIYEIFNEPDEESWAEVKAYSAEIIKVIRAADPDNIILVGSPHWDQDLHIVADDPLQGFSNLMYTLHFYAATHKQGLRDRGDYALRKGIPIFISESAGMEASGDGPLNPDEWQKWINWAEQHKISWITWSVSDKNETCSMLLPSASAEGNWKEGDLKESGIRTRALLKKYSNNLAVIAYYSGDASRLSQYPVEKLTHIIFSFCHLKGNRLHVNNARDTATIRELVAAKKRNPGLKVMLSLGGWGGCETCSVVFSTDGNRKAFASSVKELDSYFNTDGIDLDWEYPTIPGYPGHAYSAADKNNFTALVKTLRDTLGSKQEISFAAGGTDPFLLNSVDWKSLSPLVDRINLMSYDLVSGFSTVTGHHTPLYSTSKQSASADHAIRYLDSIGVPLNKIVIGAAFYARTWENVENVNNGLYQRGKFKSFVPYRQFSQQLNSANGYQFYYDSVANASYAYSVQRKEFATFDDPVSIQLKTAYAIKKGLNGIMFWELTLDKQQQGLVDVIDKEKNSK
;
A
#
# COMPACT_ATOMS: atom_id res chain seq x y z
N MET A 1 49.85 25.49 17.28
CA MET A 1 49.33 24.57 16.25
C MET A 1 48.45 23.51 16.91
N LYS A 2 47.12 23.60 16.78
CA LYS A 2 46.18 22.47 16.76
C LYS A 2 44.84 23.03 16.30
N LYS A 3 44.41 22.60 15.11
CA LYS A 3 43.30 23.13 14.32
C LYS A 3 41.96 22.70 14.95
N TYR A 4 41.04 23.65 15.03
CA TYR A 4 39.62 23.39 15.18
C TYR A 4 39.08 22.71 13.92
N ALA A 5 38.40 21.58 14.06
CA ALA A 5 37.61 20.97 12.99
C ALA A 5 36.15 21.00 13.43
N PHE A 6 35.41 22.01 12.94
CA PHE A 6 33.96 22.05 12.98
C PHE A 6 33.43 20.88 12.13
N SER A 7 32.76 19.92 12.76
CA SER A 7 32.03 18.87 12.05
C SER A 7 30.66 19.43 11.66
N LEU A 8 30.47 19.64 10.36
CA LEU A 8 29.18 19.95 9.76
C LEU A 8 28.29 18.70 9.87
N PHE A 9 27.28 18.72 10.75
CA PHE A 9 26.22 17.73 10.75
C PHE A 9 25.30 18.01 9.55
N LEU A 10 25.56 17.32 8.43
CA LEU A 10 24.62 17.28 7.31
C LEU A 10 23.56 16.22 7.64
N ILE A 11 22.40 16.67 8.14
CA ILE A 11 21.23 15.82 8.32
C ILE A 11 20.69 15.52 6.92
N MET A 12 21.08 14.37 6.38
CA MET A 12 20.55 13.85 5.13
C MET A 12 19.20 13.21 5.44
N ALA A 13 18.12 13.96 5.20
CA ALA A 13 16.75 13.46 5.32
C ALA A 13 16.56 12.27 4.37
N MET A 14 16.32 11.09 4.94
CA MET A 14 15.98 9.90 4.17
C MET A 14 14.59 10.10 3.56
N MET A 15 14.52 10.40 2.25
CA MET A 15 13.28 10.39 1.49
C MET A 15 12.84 8.93 1.35
N ASN A 16 11.99 8.48 2.27
CA ASN A 16 11.18 7.29 2.12
C ASN A 16 10.37 7.39 0.81
N CYS A 17 10.41 6.36 -0.02
CA CYS A 17 9.58 6.24 -1.23
C CYS A 17 8.13 6.00 -0.81
N PHE A 18 7.44 7.09 -0.44
CA PHE A 18 6.02 7.10 -0.12
C PHE A 18 5.20 7.23 -1.41
N SER A 19 3.93 6.82 -1.38
CA SER A 19 2.99 7.07 -2.47
C SER A 19 3.05 8.55 -2.86
N GLN A 20 3.25 8.82 -4.15
CA GLN A 20 3.18 10.14 -4.76
C GLN A 20 1.95 10.17 -5.67
N PRO A 21 0.73 10.35 -5.13
CA PRO A 21 -0.52 10.25 -5.87
C PRO A 21 -0.54 11.11 -7.14
N VAL A 22 -0.01 12.34 -7.08
CA VAL A 22 -0.05 13.24 -8.24
C VAL A 22 0.94 12.80 -9.31
N ARG A 23 2.11 12.27 -8.95
CA ARG A 23 2.98 11.62 -9.93
C ARG A 23 2.41 10.34 -10.50
N GLN A 24 1.61 9.62 -9.73
CA GLN A 24 0.96 8.39 -10.18
C GLN A 24 -0.19 8.67 -11.16
N HIS A 25 -1.04 9.66 -10.86
CA HIS A 25 -2.28 9.92 -11.59
C HIS A 25 -2.20 11.14 -12.52
N GLY A 26 -1.27 12.06 -12.30
CA GLY A 26 -1.07 13.25 -13.12
C GLY A 26 -2.26 14.22 -13.06
N GLN A 27 -2.50 14.90 -14.18
CA GLN A 27 -3.64 15.82 -14.34
C GLN A 27 -4.95 15.05 -14.32
N LEU A 28 -5.78 15.32 -13.32
CA LEU A 28 -7.10 14.70 -13.18
C LEU A 28 -8.09 15.28 -14.19
N LYS A 29 -9.05 14.45 -14.60
CA LYS A 29 -10.14 14.82 -15.52
C LYS A 29 -11.45 14.18 -15.10
N VAL A 30 -12.56 14.79 -15.47
CA VAL A 30 -13.88 14.19 -15.34
C VAL A 30 -14.29 13.55 -16.67
N THR A 31 -14.51 12.24 -16.65
CA THR A 31 -14.96 11.46 -17.81
C THR A 31 -16.25 10.75 -17.46
N GLY A 32 -17.38 11.20 -18.03
CA GLY A 32 -18.71 10.72 -17.62
C GLY A 32 -18.95 11.03 -16.14
N THR A 33 -19.28 10.01 -15.35
CA THR A 33 -19.50 10.15 -13.90
C THR A 33 -18.20 9.98 -13.08
N GLN A 34 -17.04 9.81 -13.72
CA GLN A 34 -15.83 9.33 -13.09
C GLN A 34 -14.74 10.40 -13.01
N LEU A 35 -14.07 10.48 -11.87
CA LEU A 35 -12.76 11.10 -11.78
C LEU A 35 -11.74 10.15 -12.43
N THR A 36 -10.89 10.67 -13.31
CA THR A 36 -9.92 9.88 -14.07
C THR A 36 -8.53 10.49 -14.03
N ASP A 37 -7.51 9.64 -14.12
CA ASP A 37 -6.11 10.04 -14.25
C ASP A 37 -5.79 10.59 -15.66
N GLN A 38 -4.55 11.05 -15.85
CA GLN A 38 -4.09 11.59 -17.13
C GLN A 38 -4.15 10.56 -18.28
N GLN A 39 -4.19 9.27 -17.96
CA GLN A 39 -4.33 8.16 -18.91
C GLN A 39 -5.78 7.72 -19.12
N GLY A 40 -6.75 8.29 -18.40
CA GLY A 40 -8.17 8.00 -18.51
C GLY A 40 -8.66 6.85 -17.62
N ASN A 41 -7.86 6.36 -16.66
CA ASN A 41 -8.31 5.34 -15.72
C ASN A 41 -9.07 5.96 -14.55
N PRO A 42 -10.15 5.33 -14.04
CA PRO A 42 -10.87 5.82 -12.86
C PRO A 42 -9.98 5.92 -11.62
N VAL A 43 -10.10 7.03 -10.88
CA VAL A 43 -9.35 7.36 -9.66
C VAL A 43 -10.30 7.56 -8.50
N VAL A 44 -9.93 7.03 -7.33
CA VAL A 44 -10.61 7.29 -6.06
C VAL A 44 -9.60 7.94 -5.13
N LEU A 45 -9.75 9.26 -4.93
CA LEU A 45 -8.96 9.98 -3.94
C LEU A 45 -9.55 9.75 -2.55
N ARG A 46 -8.67 9.50 -1.59
CA ARG A 46 -9.03 9.18 -0.21
C ARG A 46 -8.20 10.05 0.71
N GLY A 47 -8.85 10.76 1.62
CA GLY A 47 -8.15 11.78 2.38
C GLY A 47 -8.84 12.22 3.65
N VAL A 48 -8.29 13.28 4.21
CA VAL A 48 -8.82 13.94 5.40
C VAL A 48 -8.97 15.43 5.16
N SER A 49 -9.96 16.01 5.82
CA SER A 49 -10.11 17.45 5.92
C SER A 49 -9.45 17.96 7.17
N TYR A 50 -8.78 19.10 7.07
CA TYR A 50 -8.50 19.91 8.25
C TYR A 50 -9.81 20.50 8.79
N GLY A 51 -9.89 20.71 10.11
CA GLY A 51 -10.93 21.56 10.68
C GLY A 51 -10.75 23.01 10.21
N TRP A 52 -11.73 23.89 10.42
CA TRP A 52 -11.63 25.28 9.96
C TRP A 52 -10.34 25.96 10.44
N HIS A 53 -9.62 26.58 9.50
CA HIS A 53 -8.35 27.24 9.78
C HIS A 53 -8.46 28.32 10.87
N CYS A 54 -9.62 28.98 10.97
CA CYS A 54 -9.86 30.05 11.94
C CYS A 54 -9.90 29.56 13.40
N PHE A 55 -10.23 28.28 13.62
CA PHE A 55 -10.31 27.66 14.94
C PHE A 55 -9.12 26.74 15.25
N TRP A 56 -8.60 26.02 14.25
CA TRP A 56 -7.47 25.09 14.42
C TRP A 56 -6.27 25.40 13.53
N PRO A 57 -5.76 26.64 13.51
CA PRO A 57 -4.65 27.04 12.63
C PRO A 57 -3.34 26.30 12.94
N ARG A 58 -3.23 25.68 14.13
CA ARG A 58 -2.02 24.98 14.56
C ARG A 58 -1.66 23.80 13.66
N PHE A 59 -2.64 23.17 13.01
CA PHE A 59 -2.40 22.04 12.11
C PHE A 59 -2.13 22.47 10.66
N TYR A 60 -2.30 23.74 10.29
CA TYR A 60 -2.07 24.22 8.92
C TYR A 60 -0.57 24.47 8.68
N ASN A 61 0.19 23.38 8.56
CA ASN A 61 1.65 23.37 8.40
C ASN A 61 2.13 22.16 7.57
N ALA A 62 3.38 22.21 7.12
CA ALA A 62 3.96 21.17 6.27
C ALA A 62 4.16 19.82 6.98
N GLY A 63 4.49 19.82 8.28
CA GLY A 63 4.72 18.57 9.03
C GLY A 63 3.45 17.71 9.12
N SER A 64 2.30 18.34 9.34
CA SER A 64 1.02 17.63 9.38
C SER A 64 0.65 17.03 8.02
N VAL A 65 0.89 17.74 6.90
CA VAL A 65 0.64 17.24 5.54
C VAL A 65 1.55 16.05 5.23
N GLU A 66 2.84 16.19 5.52
CA GLU A 66 3.81 15.10 5.39
C GLU A 66 3.39 13.89 6.22
N TRP A 67 2.93 14.10 7.46
CA TRP A 67 2.47 13.03 8.33
C TRP A 67 1.22 12.30 7.81
N LEU A 68 0.22 13.05 7.35
CA LEU A 68 -1.01 12.48 6.79
C LEU A 68 -0.75 11.66 5.52
N LYS A 69 0.17 12.11 4.66
CA LYS A 69 0.63 11.31 3.54
C LYS A 69 1.35 10.05 4.01
N ASN A 70 2.37 10.21 4.86
CA ASN A 70 3.35 9.17 5.11
C ASN A 70 2.83 8.08 6.05
N ASP A 71 2.05 8.47 7.05
CA ASP A 71 1.49 7.55 8.01
C ASP A 71 0.03 7.20 7.72
N TRP A 72 -0.80 8.13 7.23
CA TRP A 72 -2.22 7.81 7.00
C TRP A 72 -2.48 7.34 5.56
N ASN A 73 -1.50 7.45 4.66
CA ASN A 73 -1.64 7.20 3.23
C ASN A 73 -2.72 8.07 2.58
N ALA A 74 -2.89 9.31 3.07
CA ALA A 74 -3.81 10.27 2.46
C ALA A 74 -3.34 10.62 1.04
N ALA A 75 -4.19 10.37 0.04
CA ALA A 75 -3.92 10.73 -1.34
C ALA A 75 -4.26 12.21 -1.64
N VAL A 76 -5.08 12.80 -0.77
CA VAL A 76 -5.57 14.17 -0.84
C VAL A 76 -5.77 14.71 0.57
N VAL A 77 -5.56 16.01 0.75
CA VAL A 77 -5.96 16.75 1.96
C VAL A 77 -6.89 17.89 1.59
N ARG A 78 -7.84 18.24 2.46
CA ARG A 78 -8.74 19.38 2.26
C ARG A 78 -8.44 20.50 3.24
N ALA A 79 -8.10 21.67 2.71
CA ALA A 79 -7.77 22.87 3.47
C ALA A 79 -9.02 23.76 3.60
N ALA A 80 -9.76 23.59 4.71
CA ALA A 80 -11.05 24.23 4.94
C ALA A 80 -10.91 25.69 5.41
N LEU A 81 -11.25 26.63 4.53
CA LEU A 81 -11.23 28.06 4.78
C LEU A 81 -12.55 28.53 5.41
N GLY A 82 -12.61 28.67 6.73
CA GLY A 82 -13.79 29.23 7.41
C GLY A 82 -14.04 30.69 7.06
N VAL A 83 -15.12 30.99 6.33
CA VAL A 83 -15.35 32.31 5.74
C VAL A 83 -15.88 33.33 6.75
N GLU A 84 -16.97 33.00 7.44
CA GLU A 84 -17.66 33.84 8.42
C GLU A 84 -17.24 33.61 9.89
N PRO A 85 -17.06 32.37 10.38
CA PRO A 85 -17.09 32.08 11.80
C PRO A 85 -15.78 32.37 12.55
N GLY A 86 -15.90 32.97 13.74
CA GLY A 86 -14.78 33.30 14.62
C GLY A 86 -14.10 34.64 14.36
N GLU A 87 -13.15 35.03 15.20
CA GLU A 87 -12.36 36.27 15.04
C GLU A 87 -11.26 36.17 13.99
N ASN A 88 -10.93 34.94 13.60
CA ASN A 88 -9.90 34.63 12.62
C ASN A 88 -10.46 34.21 11.25
N SER A 89 -11.73 34.48 11.01
CA SER A 89 -12.41 34.14 9.75
C SER A 89 -11.84 34.90 8.56
N TYR A 90 -12.10 34.42 7.34
CA TYR A 90 -11.63 35.08 6.12
C TYR A 90 -12.15 36.52 6.02
N LEU A 91 -13.43 36.77 6.34
CA LEU A 91 -14.02 38.11 6.25
C LEU A 91 -13.36 39.14 7.19
N LYS A 92 -12.77 38.69 8.30
CA LYS A 92 -12.08 39.55 9.27
C LYS A 92 -10.57 39.61 9.04
N ARG A 93 -9.96 38.51 8.60
CA ARG A 93 -8.50 38.37 8.44
C ARG A 93 -8.14 37.67 7.13
N PRO A 94 -8.43 38.27 5.96
CA PRO A 94 -8.29 37.61 4.66
C PRO A 94 -6.85 37.19 4.36
N GLU A 95 -5.87 38.07 4.58
CA GLU A 95 -4.45 37.76 4.29
C GLU A 95 -3.91 36.62 5.14
N TRP A 96 -4.19 36.64 6.44
CA TRP A 96 -3.78 35.56 7.35
C TRP A 96 -4.47 34.22 7.02
N SER A 97 -5.74 34.30 6.62
CA SER A 97 -6.51 33.12 6.22
C SER A 97 -5.92 32.48 4.97
N LYS A 98 -5.62 33.30 3.95
CA LYS A 98 -4.93 32.85 2.74
C LYS A 98 -3.56 32.25 3.05
N GLU A 99 -2.78 32.85 3.96
CA GLU A 99 -1.49 32.29 4.40
C GLU A 99 -1.62 30.85 4.92
N LYS A 100 -2.66 30.56 5.71
CA LYS A 100 -2.91 29.21 6.24
C LYS A 100 -3.28 28.21 5.16
N ILE A 101 -4.17 28.59 4.25
CA ILE A 101 -4.54 27.73 3.12
C ILE A 101 -3.32 27.46 2.22
N MET A 102 -2.58 28.52 1.86
CA MET A 102 -1.37 28.41 1.05
C MET A 102 -0.30 27.51 1.69
N ALA A 103 -0.15 27.53 3.02
CA ALA A 103 0.79 26.65 3.70
C ALA A 103 0.48 25.16 3.49
N VAL A 104 -0.80 24.77 3.49
CA VAL A 104 -1.24 23.40 3.21
C VAL A 104 -1.09 23.08 1.72
N VAL A 105 -1.45 24.01 0.82
CA VAL A 105 -1.31 23.82 -0.63
C VAL A 105 0.15 23.65 -1.04
N ASP A 106 1.03 24.53 -0.57
CA ASP A 106 2.48 24.48 -0.87
C ASP A 106 3.09 23.17 -0.34
N ALA A 107 2.66 22.72 0.84
CA ALA A 107 3.09 21.45 1.41
C ALA A 107 2.56 20.24 0.62
N ALA A 108 1.30 20.24 0.18
CA ALA A 108 0.72 19.16 -0.62
C ALA A 108 1.42 19.02 -1.98
N ILE A 109 1.74 20.15 -2.62
CA ILE A 109 2.53 20.17 -3.87
C ILE A 109 3.92 19.59 -3.63
N LYS A 110 4.60 19.99 -2.55
CA LYS A 110 5.93 19.47 -2.18
C LYS A 110 5.89 17.95 -1.90
N GLU A 111 4.85 17.51 -1.19
CA GLU A 111 4.66 16.11 -0.82
C GLU A 111 4.05 15.26 -1.95
N ASP A 112 3.66 15.89 -3.05
CA ASP A 112 3.16 15.27 -4.28
C ASP A 112 1.83 14.50 -4.10
N ILE A 113 0.97 15.04 -3.23
CA ILE A 113 -0.42 14.63 -3.00
C ILE A 113 -1.39 15.71 -3.51
N TYR A 114 -2.66 15.36 -3.73
CA TYR A 114 -3.67 16.36 -4.13
C TYR A 114 -4.10 17.23 -2.94
N VAL A 115 -4.64 18.41 -3.22
CA VAL A 115 -5.20 19.32 -2.22
C VAL A 115 -6.51 19.92 -2.69
N ILE A 116 -7.53 19.89 -1.83
CA ILE A 116 -8.78 20.61 -2.02
C ILE A 116 -8.65 21.97 -1.33
N ILE A 117 -8.78 23.05 -2.10
CA ILE A 117 -8.91 24.43 -1.62
C ILE A 117 -10.39 24.68 -1.41
N ASP A 118 -10.82 24.66 -0.15
CA ASP A 118 -12.23 24.67 0.24
C ASP A 118 -12.67 26.06 0.71
N TRP A 119 -13.60 26.67 -0.04
CA TRP A 119 -14.35 27.86 0.39
C TRP A 119 -15.51 27.45 1.31
N HIS A 120 -15.18 27.33 2.60
CA HIS A 120 -16.08 26.80 3.61
C HIS A 120 -16.98 27.90 4.17
N SER A 121 -18.19 27.98 3.62
CA SER A 121 -19.16 29.03 3.88
C SER A 121 -20.57 28.45 3.93
N HIS A 122 -21.44 29.12 4.68
CA HIS A 122 -22.89 28.84 4.74
C HIS A 122 -23.73 29.93 4.06
N ASN A 123 -23.09 30.87 3.35
CA ASN A 123 -23.76 32.00 2.72
C ASN A 123 -23.13 32.32 1.36
N ILE A 124 -23.91 32.90 0.46
CA ILE A 124 -23.36 33.49 -0.77
C ILE A 124 -22.45 34.69 -0.45
N ASN A 125 -21.15 34.50 -0.61
CA ASN A 125 -20.11 35.52 -0.47
C ASN A 125 -19.44 35.81 -1.83
N LEU A 126 -20.25 36.09 -2.86
CA LEU A 126 -19.80 36.10 -4.27
C LEU A 126 -18.61 37.01 -4.55
N LYS A 127 -18.59 38.22 -3.98
CA LYS A 127 -17.53 39.20 -4.23
C LYS A 127 -16.20 38.71 -3.66
N GLU A 128 -16.23 38.23 -2.43
CA GLU A 128 -15.09 37.75 -1.67
C GLU A 128 -14.54 36.45 -2.26
N ALA A 129 -15.43 35.53 -2.65
CA ALA A 129 -15.08 34.29 -3.32
C ALA A 129 -14.43 34.53 -4.69
N LYS A 130 -14.95 35.47 -5.50
CA LYS A 130 -14.31 35.86 -6.78
C LYS A 130 -12.88 36.35 -6.57
N ALA A 131 -12.65 37.20 -5.57
CA ALA A 131 -11.31 37.70 -5.26
C ALA A 131 -10.38 36.57 -4.82
N PHE A 132 -10.84 35.71 -3.91
CA PHE A 132 -10.07 34.59 -3.39
C PHE A 132 -9.69 33.59 -4.49
N PHE A 133 -10.66 33.13 -5.29
CA PHE A 133 -10.41 32.14 -6.33
C PHE A 133 -9.60 32.69 -7.51
N ALA A 134 -9.72 33.98 -7.83
CA ALA A 134 -8.83 34.60 -8.81
C ALA A 134 -7.35 34.50 -8.35
N GLU A 135 -7.08 34.74 -7.07
CA GLU A 135 -5.73 34.65 -6.51
C GLU A 135 -5.23 33.19 -6.44
N MET A 136 -6.06 32.27 -5.93
CA MET A 136 -5.70 30.85 -5.82
C MET A 136 -5.49 30.20 -7.20
N ALA A 137 -6.36 30.48 -8.17
CA ALA A 137 -6.21 29.98 -9.54
C ALA A 137 -5.00 30.61 -10.25
N GLY A 138 -4.78 31.92 -10.08
CA GLY A 138 -3.60 32.59 -10.64
C GLY A 138 -2.27 32.05 -10.10
N LYS A 139 -2.23 31.70 -8.81
CA LYS A 139 -1.02 31.17 -8.17
C LYS A 139 -0.81 29.68 -8.46
N TYR A 140 -1.87 28.89 -8.36
CA TYR A 140 -1.77 27.43 -8.32
C TYR A 140 -2.35 26.68 -9.50
N GLY A 141 -3.05 27.34 -10.42
CA GLY A 141 -3.78 26.63 -11.48
C GLY A 141 -2.91 25.86 -12.48
N LYS A 142 -1.61 26.13 -12.49
CA LYS A 142 -0.62 25.35 -13.26
C LYS A 142 -0.24 24.00 -12.63
N TYR A 143 -0.65 23.75 -11.39
CA TYR A 143 -0.31 22.52 -10.66
C TYR A 143 -1.47 21.53 -10.75
N PRO A 144 -1.24 20.29 -11.21
CA PRO A 144 -2.28 19.25 -11.25
C PRO A 144 -2.76 18.82 -9.86
N HIS A 145 -2.06 19.25 -8.80
CA HIS A 145 -2.35 18.94 -7.40
C HIS A 145 -3.66 19.55 -6.91
N VAL A 146 -4.14 20.63 -7.54
CA VAL A 146 -5.23 21.46 -6.98
C VAL A 146 -6.61 21.01 -7.43
N ILE A 147 -7.52 20.97 -6.47
CA ILE A 147 -8.96 20.83 -6.65
C ILE A 147 -9.61 22.03 -5.94
N TYR A 148 -10.58 22.68 -6.56
CA TYR A 148 -11.30 23.80 -5.95
C TYR A 148 -12.67 23.35 -5.46
N GLU A 149 -13.05 23.70 -4.24
CA GLU A 149 -14.41 23.54 -3.74
C GLU A 149 -15.01 24.92 -3.48
N ILE A 150 -15.96 25.32 -4.34
CA ILE A 150 -16.30 26.74 -4.52
C ILE A 150 -17.37 27.25 -3.57
N PHE A 151 -18.14 26.34 -2.96
CA PHE A 151 -19.13 26.61 -1.93
C PHE A 151 -19.46 25.29 -1.24
N ASN A 152 -18.91 25.09 -0.05
CA ASN A 152 -19.00 23.80 0.63
C ASN A 152 -20.38 23.48 1.21
N GLU A 153 -21.03 24.45 1.85
CA GLU A 153 -22.27 24.16 2.60
C GLU A 153 -23.36 25.18 2.29
N PRO A 154 -23.92 25.19 1.06
CA PRO A 154 -25.17 25.90 0.82
C PRO A 154 -26.24 25.38 1.79
N ASP A 155 -26.85 26.27 2.56
CA ASP A 155 -27.77 25.90 3.64
C ASP A 155 -29.21 26.11 3.18
N GLU A 156 -29.62 27.39 3.15
CA GLU A 156 -30.97 27.82 2.80
C GLU A 156 -31.08 28.27 1.33
N GLU A 157 -29.96 28.35 0.61
CA GLU A 157 -29.95 28.78 -0.79
C GLU A 157 -30.61 27.75 -1.72
N SER A 158 -31.45 28.25 -2.62
CA SER A 158 -32.03 27.43 -3.68
C SER A 158 -30.97 26.97 -4.68
N TRP A 159 -31.22 25.85 -5.37
CA TRP A 159 -30.31 25.38 -6.44
C TRP A 159 -30.09 26.44 -7.52
N ALA A 160 -31.09 27.27 -7.83
CA ALA A 160 -30.93 28.35 -8.81
C ALA A 160 -29.90 29.39 -8.36
N GLU A 161 -29.89 29.74 -7.07
CA GLU A 161 -28.92 30.68 -6.48
C GLU A 161 -27.53 30.08 -6.42
N VAL A 162 -27.41 28.84 -5.93
CA VAL A 162 -26.13 28.09 -5.90
C VAL A 162 -25.57 27.97 -7.31
N LYS A 163 -26.38 27.55 -8.28
CA LYS A 163 -25.99 27.41 -9.69
C LYS A 163 -25.52 28.73 -10.31
N ALA A 164 -26.22 29.84 -10.04
CA ALA A 164 -25.85 31.17 -10.52
C ALA A 164 -24.51 31.63 -9.91
N TYR A 165 -24.33 31.45 -8.61
CA TYR A 165 -23.08 31.71 -7.91
C TYR A 165 -21.93 30.87 -8.50
N SER A 166 -22.12 29.56 -8.62
CA SER A 166 -21.11 28.63 -9.10
C SER A 166 -20.66 28.96 -10.53
N ALA A 167 -21.59 29.28 -11.42
CA ALA A 167 -21.26 29.68 -12.80
C ALA A 167 -20.34 30.91 -12.85
N GLU A 168 -20.50 31.86 -11.92
CA GLU A 168 -19.67 33.05 -11.84
C GLU A 168 -18.27 32.77 -11.27
N ILE A 169 -18.17 31.92 -10.25
CA ILE A 169 -16.86 31.50 -9.70
C ILE A 169 -16.09 30.62 -10.69
N ILE A 170 -16.76 29.69 -11.38
CA ILE A 170 -16.13 28.82 -12.37
C ILE A 170 -15.50 29.65 -13.49
N LYS A 171 -16.17 30.70 -13.99
CA LYS A 171 -15.59 31.61 -14.99
C LYS A 171 -14.31 32.29 -14.48
N VAL A 172 -14.29 32.69 -13.21
CA VAL A 172 -13.10 33.31 -12.59
C VAL A 172 -11.95 32.31 -12.51
N ILE A 173 -12.19 31.09 -12.03
CA ILE A 173 -11.16 30.05 -11.96
C ILE A 173 -10.66 29.72 -13.38
N ARG A 174 -11.57 29.48 -14.33
CA ARG A 174 -11.24 29.09 -15.71
C ARG A 174 -10.49 30.16 -16.51
N ALA A 175 -10.50 31.42 -16.07
CA ALA A 175 -9.68 32.47 -16.66
C ALA A 175 -8.18 32.28 -16.39
N ALA A 176 -7.81 31.58 -15.30
CA ALA A 176 -6.41 31.30 -14.93
C ALA A 176 -6.07 29.80 -14.94
N ASP A 177 -7.06 28.92 -14.77
CA ASP A 177 -6.92 27.48 -14.66
C ASP A 177 -7.94 26.75 -15.54
N PRO A 178 -7.54 26.29 -16.74
CA PRO A 178 -8.47 25.72 -17.71
C PRO A 178 -8.93 24.29 -17.37
N ASP A 179 -8.25 23.55 -16.51
CA ASP A 179 -8.37 22.08 -16.47
C ASP A 179 -8.39 21.41 -15.08
N ASN A 180 -8.03 22.07 -13.98
CA ASN A 180 -8.19 21.44 -12.67
C ASN A 180 -9.66 21.21 -12.29
N ILE A 181 -9.88 20.24 -11.40
CA ILE A 181 -11.21 19.85 -10.95
C ILE A 181 -11.84 20.96 -10.12
N ILE A 182 -13.11 21.24 -10.39
CA ILE A 182 -13.94 22.13 -9.57
C ILE A 182 -15.09 21.31 -8.99
N LEU A 183 -15.19 21.31 -7.66
CA LEU A 183 -16.25 20.74 -6.85
C LEU A 183 -17.34 21.79 -6.63
N VAL A 184 -18.58 21.41 -6.88
CA VAL A 184 -19.76 22.28 -6.82
C VAL A 184 -20.75 21.74 -5.79
N GLY A 185 -21.03 22.58 -4.78
CA GLY A 185 -22.03 22.32 -3.73
C GLY A 185 -23.45 22.15 -4.25
N SER A 186 -24.30 21.59 -3.40
CA SER A 186 -25.75 21.50 -3.58
C SER A 186 -26.50 21.95 -2.32
N PRO A 187 -27.78 22.36 -2.43
CA PRO A 187 -28.54 22.83 -1.28
C PRO A 187 -28.62 21.85 -0.11
N HIS A 188 -28.90 22.41 1.08
CA HIS A 188 -29.05 21.70 2.34
C HIS A 188 -27.81 20.88 2.72
N TRP A 189 -26.67 21.56 2.87
CA TRP A 189 -25.37 20.98 3.22
C TRP A 189 -24.96 19.84 2.29
N ASP A 190 -25.04 20.09 0.99
CA ASP A 190 -24.68 19.15 -0.07
C ASP A 190 -25.49 17.84 -0.08
N GLN A 191 -26.76 17.86 0.34
CA GLN A 191 -27.60 16.66 0.41
C GLN A 191 -28.56 16.49 -0.77
N ASP A 192 -28.76 17.55 -1.56
CA ASP A 192 -29.80 17.60 -2.57
C ASP A 192 -29.31 17.32 -3.99
N LEU A 193 -28.35 16.39 -4.19
CA LEU A 193 -27.86 16.06 -5.53
C LEU A 193 -28.92 15.65 -6.56
N HIS A 194 -30.07 15.14 -6.13
CA HIS A 194 -31.19 14.82 -7.03
C HIS A 194 -31.73 16.03 -7.81
N ILE A 195 -31.79 17.24 -7.24
CA ILE A 195 -32.23 18.44 -7.98
C ILE A 195 -31.12 18.97 -8.91
N VAL A 196 -29.86 18.82 -8.52
CA VAL A 196 -28.70 19.08 -9.38
C VAL A 196 -28.74 18.17 -10.61
N ALA A 197 -29.10 16.90 -10.42
CA ALA A 197 -29.17 15.92 -11.48
C ALA A 197 -30.25 16.21 -12.54
N ASP A 198 -31.30 16.93 -12.16
CA ASP A 198 -32.36 17.33 -13.09
C ASP A 198 -32.08 18.66 -13.79
N ASP A 199 -31.21 19.52 -13.22
CA ASP A 199 -30.79 20.78 -13.85
C ASP A 199 -29.29 21.11 -13.61
N PRO A 200 -28.35 20.32 -14.15
CA PRO A 200 -26.92 20.53 -13.89
C PRO A 200 -26.37 21.77 -14.60
N LEU A 201 -25.21 22.27 -14.15
CA LEU A 201 -24.46 23.30 -14.87
C LEU A 201 -24.07 22.82 -16.28
N GLN A 202 -24.15 23.73 -17.24
CA GLN A 202 -23.87 23.46 -18.66
C GLN A 202 -22.70 24.33 -19.14
N GLY A 203 -21.96 23.87 -20.14
CA GLY A 203 -20.90 24.65 -20.80
C GLY A 203 -19.57 24.70 -20.04
N PHE A 204 -19.40 23.88 -19.00
CA PHE A 204 -18.17 23.79 -18.22
C PHE A 204 -17.67 22.34 -18.18
N SER A 205 -16.35 22.17 -18.13
CA SER A 205 -15.68 20.87 -18.02
C SER A 205 -14.99 20.70 -16.67
N ASN A 206 -14.66 19.44 -16.36
CA ASN A 206 -13.99 19.05 -15.12
C ASN A 206 -14.71 19.53 -13.85
N LEU A 207 -16.04 19.42 -13.88
CA LEU A 207 -16.90 19.66 -12.73
C LEU A 207 -17.28 18.32 -12.08
N MET A 208 -17.23 18.27 -10.75
CA MET A 208 -17.87 17.24 -9.95
C MET A 208 -18.78 17.91 -8.91
N TYR A 209 -19.82 17.20 -8.48
CA TYR A 209 -20.78 17.72 -7.51
C TYR A 209 -20.61 17.01 -6.18
N THR A 210 -20.73 17.77 -5.10
CA THR A 210 -20.41 17.28 -3.78
C THR A 210 -21.61 16.62 -3.10
N LEU A 211 -21.32 15.60 -2.30
CA LEU A 211 -22.29 14.91 -1.45
C LEU A 211 -21.69 14.76 -0.06
N HIS A 212 -22.32 15.36 0.95
CA HIS A 212 -21.83 15.23 2.32
C HIS A 212 -22.66 14.25 3.13
N PHE A 213 -22.00 13.47 3.99
CA PHE A 213 -22.72 12.56 4.88
C PHE A 213 -22.11 12.46 6.27
N TYR A 214 -23.01 12.31 7.25
CA TYR A 214 -22.67 11.95 8.63
C TYR A 214 -23.41 10.67 8.95
N ALA A 215 -22.68 9.56 9.08
CA ALA A 215 -23.25 8.22 8.96
C ALA A 215 -24.27 7.84 10.05
N ALA A 216 -24.27 8.50 11.20
CA ALA A 216 -25.31 8.26 12.21
C ALA A 216 -26.64 8.94 11.85
N THR A 217 -26.61 10.03 11.08
CA THR A 217 -27.78 10.78 10.62
C THR A 217 -28.22 10.36 9.22
N HIS A 218 -27.31 10.41 8.25
CA HIS A 218 -27.59 10.17 6.83
C HIS A 218 -27.36 8.70 6.47
N LYS A 219 -28.40 8.05 5.93
CA LYS A 219 -28.43 6.60 5.67
C LYS A 219 -28.77 6.32 4.20
N GLN A 220 -29.46 5.23 3.93
CA GLN A 220 -29.80 4.77 2.59
C GLN A 220 -30.49 5.84 1.72
N GLY A 221 -31.42 6.62 2.27
CA GLY A 221 -32.14 7.62 1.48
C GLY A 221 -31.23 8.67 0.81
N LEU A 222 -30.11 9.04 1.45
CA LEU A 222 -29.15 9.95 0.84
C LEU A 222 -28.27 9.24 -0.20
N ARG A 223 -27.91 7.97 0.00
CA ARG A 223 -27.27 7.15 -1.05
C ARG A 223 -28.16 6.97 -2.26
N ASP A 224 -29.48 6.81 -2.08
CA ASP A 224 -30.44 6.66 -3.18
C ASP A 224 -30.48 7.93 -4.06
N ARG A 225 -30.31 9.12 -3.45
CA ARG A 225 -30.14 10.40 -4.18
C ARG A 225 -28.82 10.42 -4.95
N GLY A 226 -27.73 9.94 -4.35
CA GLY A 226 -26.46 9.74 -5.04
C GLY A 226 -26.59 8.81 -6.25
N ASP A 227 -27.25 7.66 -6.08
CA ASP A 227 -27.52 6.71 -7.15
C ASP A 227 -28.39 7.31 -8.27
N TYR A 228 -29.37 8.15 -7.92
CA TYR A 228 -30.16 8.90 -8.90
C TYR A 228 -29.29 9.84 -9.72
N ALA A 229 -28.43 10.62 -9.05
CA ALA A 229 -27.51 11.54 -9.72
C ALA A 229 -26.52 10.80 -10.63
N LEU A 230 -25.92 9.69 -10.17
CA LEU A 230 -25.04 8.86 -11.02
C LEU A 230 -25.75 8.34 -12.27
N ARG A 231 -26.99 7.84 -12.13
CA ARG A 231 -27.80 7.37 -13.29
C ARG A 231 -28.11 8.48 -14.29
N LYS A 232 -28.20 9.73 -13.83
CA LYS A 232 -28.39 10.92 -14.67
C LYS A 232 -27.08 11.46 -15.27
N GLY A 233 -25.95 10.80 -15.00
CA GLY A 233 -24.65 11.20 -15.52
C GLY A 233 -23.93 12.26 -14.70
N ILE A 234 -24.33 12.48 -13.44
CA ILE A 234 -23.67 13.43 -12.55
C ILE A 234 -22.43 12.80 -11.92
N PRO A 235 -21.24 13.37 -12.12
CA PRO A 235 -20.02 12.96 -11.41
C PRO A 235 -20.06 13.44 -9.95
N ILE A 236 -19.87 12.52 -9.01
CA ILE A 236 -19.99 12.78 -7.57
C ILE A 236 -18.62 12.74 -6.88
N PHE A 237 -18.40 13.64 -5.92
CA PHE A 237 -17.25 13.64 -5.02
C PHE A 237 -17.73 13.83 -3.57
N ILE A 238 -17.31 12.99 -2.63
CA ILE A 238 -17.62 13.19 -1.20
C ILE A 238 -16.48 14.01 -0.59
N SER A 239 -16.60 15.34 -0.62
CA SER A 239 -15.57 16.26 -0.10
C SER A 239 -15.61 16.42 1.42
N GLU A 240 -16.70 15.99 2.04
CA GLU A 240 -16.85 15.96 3.48
C GLU A 240 -17.69 14.75 3.94
N SER A 241 -17.20 14.06 4.97
CA SER A 241 -17.91 12.94 5.57
C SER A 241 -17.46 12.64 6.98
N ALA A 242 -18.33 12.03 7.78
CA ALA A 242 -17.94 11.52 9.09
C ALA A 242 -18.83 10.38 9.58
N GLY A 243 -18.41 9.72 10.67
CA GLY A 243 -19.05 8.51 11.20
C GLY A 243 -20.20 8.70 12.18
N MET A 244 -20.39 9.92 12.67
CA MET A 244 -21.29 10.27 13.77
C MET A 244 -22.49 11.06 13.26
N GLU A 245 -23.18 11.80 14.13
CA GLU A 245 -24.33 12.61 13.76
C GLU A 245 -23.89 13.92 13.08
N ALA A 246 -24.77 14.50 12.27
CA ALA A 246 -24.51 15.71 11.48
C ALA A 246 -24.17 16.96 12.32
N SER A 247 -24.39 16.92 13.64
CA SER A 247 -23.91 17.98 14.56
C SER A 247 -22.38 18.01 14.71
N GLY A 248 -21.68 16.99 14.19
CA GLY A 248 -20.24 16.78 14.44
C GLY A 248 -19.96 16.02 15.75
N ASP A 249 -20.98 15.72 16.54
CA ASP A 249 -20.87 15.03 17.82
C ASP A 249 -21.92 13.91 17.96
N GLY A 250 -21.88 13.18 19.08
CA GLY A 250 -22.78 12.04 19.32
C GLY A 250 -22.18 10.70 18.88
N PRO A 251 -22.92 9.58 19.04
CA PRO A 251 -22.40 8.24 18.84
C PRO A 251 -21.96 7.99 17.39
N LEU A 252 -20.83 7.29 17.24
CA LEU A 252 -20.43 6.74 15.96
C LEU A 252 -21.39 5.64 15.52
N ASN A 253 -21.66 5.58 14.20
CA ASN A 253 -22.33 4.47 13.56
C ASN A 253 -21.37 3.75 12.60
N PRO A 254 -20.53 2.83 13.10
CA PRO A 254 -19.50 2.19 12.30
C PRO A 254 -20.09 1.36 11.14
N ASP A 255 -21.20 0.67 11.37
CA ASP A 255 -21.82 -0.18 10.34
C ASP A 255 -22.32 0.67 9.17
N GLU A 256 -23.03 1.76 9.46
CA GLU A 256 -23.54 2.64 8.42
C GLU A 256 -22.41 3.40 7.71
N TRP A 257 -21.38 3.82 8.46
CA TRP A 257 -20.21 4.45 7.86
C TRP A 257 -19.48 3.48 6.93
N GLN A 258 -19.39 2.19 7.27
CA GLN A 258 -18.81 1.18 6.36
C GLN A 258 -19.66 1.01 5.09
N LYS A 259 -21.00 1.05 5.18
CA LYS A 259 -21.86 1.01 3.98
C LYS A 259 -21.63 2.20 3.06
N TRP A 260 -21.45 3.40 3.62
CA TRP A 260 -21.08 4.58 2.84
C TRP A 260 -19.75 4.41 2.12
N ILE A 261 -18.71 3.95 2.83
CA ILE A 261 -17.41 3.68 2.22
C ILE A 261 -17.55 2.62 1.12
N ASN A 262 -18.29 1.54 1.36
CA ASN A 262 -18.49 0.49 0.35
C ASN A 262 -19.21 1.02 -0.89
N TRP A 263 -20.24 1.85 -0.71
CA TRP A 263 -20.96 2.51 -1.80
C TRP A 263 -20.03 3.41 -2.61
N ALA A 264 -19.28 4.30 -1.95
CA ALA A 264 -18.32 5.17 -2.62
C ALA A 264 -17.26 4.36 -3.40
N GLU A 265 -16.69 3.32 -2.78
CA GLU A 265 -15.69 2.45 -3.39
C GLU A 265 -16.22 1.59 -4.56
N GLN A 266 -17.50 1.21 -4.51
CA GLN A 266 -18.18 0.48 -5.58
C GLN A 266 -18.41 1.40 -6.79
N HIS A 267 -18.84 2.63 -6.56
CA HIS A 267 -19.12 3.62 -7.59
C HIS A 267 -17.89 4.43 -8.03
N LYS A 268 -16.73 4.18 -7.41
CA LYS A 268 -15.46 4.87 -7.64
C LYS A 268 -15.53 6.38 -7.34
N ILE A 269 -16.21 6.70 -6.25
CA ILE A 269 -16.36 8.07 -5.74
C ILE A 269 -15.28 8.34 -4.69
N SER A 270 -14.54 9.43 -4.89
CA SER A 270 -13.56 9.94 -3.90
C SER A 270 -14.24 10.36 -2.61
N TRP A 271 -13.56 10.19 -1.47
CA TRP A 271 -14.11 10.50 -0.16
C TRP A 271 -13.08 11.10 0.80
N ILE A 272 -13.50 12.11 1.55
CA ILE A 272 -12.70 12.85 2.52
C ILE A 272 -13.39 12.81 3.89
N THR A 273 -12.64 12.48 4.94
CA THR A 273 -13.20 12.46 6.30
C THR A 273 -12.89 13.74 7.08
N TRP A 274 -13.89 14.27 7.77
CA TRP A 274 -13.83 15.39 8.71
C TRP A 274 -13.59 14.92 10.16
N SER A 275 -12.65 15.46 10.96
CA SER A 275 -11.57 16.42 10.61
C SER A 275 -10.31 16.32 11.49
N VAL A 276 -9.18 16.79 10.95
CA VAL A 276 -7.94 17.08 11.69
C VAL A 276 -8.15 18.33 12.54
N SER A 277 -8.63 18.10 13.75
CA SER A 277 -8.89 19.08 14.80
C SER A 277 -8.80 18.39 16.17
N ASP A 278 -8.71 19.17 17.24
CA ASP A 278 -8.66 18.69 18.62
C ASP A 278 -9.83 19.21 19.48
N LYS A 279 -10.93 19.62 18.83
CA LYS A 279 -12.16 20.01 19.52
C LYS A 279 -12.66 18.85 20.36
N ASN A 280 -13.30 19.13 21.49
CA ASN A 280 -13.93 18.09 22.29
C ASN A 280 -15.28 17.64 21.70
N GLU A 281 -15.24 17.04 20.52
CA GLU A 281 -16.37 16.42 19.83
C GLU A 281 -15.94 15.11 19.16
N THR A 282 -16.92 14.34 18.70
CA THR A 282 -16.68 13.00 18.14
C THR A 282 -16.02 13.03 16.75
N CYS A 283 -16.30 14.02 15.90
CA CYS A 283 -15.71 14.10 14.56
C CYS A 283 -14.23 14.49 14.54
N SER A 284 -13.74 15.20 15.55
CA SER A 284 -12.32 15.53 15.70
C SER A 284 -11.46 14.27 15.74
N MET A 285 -10.40 14.23 14.95
CA MET A 285 -9.51 13.08 14.86
C MET A 285 -8.49 13.03 16.01
N LEU A 286 -8.19 14.15 16.65
CA LEU A 286 -7.06 14.30 17.56
C LEU A 286 -7.49 14.67 18.98
N LEU A 287 -6.68 14.26 19.95
CA LEU A 287 -6.72 14.77 21.32
C LEU A 287 -5.86 16.05 21.43
N PRO A 288 -6.11 16.92 22.42
CA PRO A 288 -5.28 18.12 22.64
C PRO A 288 -3.78 17.83 22.87
N SER A 289 -3.42 16.60 23.26
CA SER A 289 -2.03 16.15 23.38
C SER A 289 -1.30 16.04 22.05
N ALA A 290 -2.03 15.92 20.93
CA ALA A 290 -1.45 15.71 19.62
C ALA A 290 -0.58 16.89 19.20
N SER A 291 0.63 16.58 18.72
CA SER A 291 1.55 17.57 18.14
C SER A 291 0.92 18.29 16.93
N ALA A 292 1.28 19.56 16.73
CA ALA A 292 0.86 20.34 15.58
C ALA A 292 1.40 19.81 14.24
N GLU A 293 2.58 19.18 14.26
CA GLU A 293 3.36 18.82 13.07
C GLU A 293 3.22 17.32 12.68
N GLY A 294 2.29 16.57 13.29
CA GLY A 294 2.18 15.12 13.07
C GLY A 294 2.91 14.27 14.12
N ASN A 295 3.39 13.08 13.73
CA ASN A 295 3.91 12.03 14.63
C ASN A 295 2.89 11.54 15.68
N TRP A 296 1.61 11.52 15.34
CA TRP A 296 0.54 11.12 16.24
C TRP A 296 0.57 9.62 16.51
N LYS A 297 0.68 9.26 17.78
CA LYS A 297 0.53 7.87 18.23
C LYS A 297 -0.95 7.54 18.34
N GLU A 298 -1.30 6.26 18.46
CA GLU A 298 -2.69 5.85 18.63
C GLU A 298 -3.35 6.53 19.84
N GLY A 299 -2.60 6.72 20.94
CA GLY A 299 -3.08 7.44 22.12
C GLY A 299 -3.26 8.96 21.95
N ASP A 300 -2.88 9.54 20.81
CA ASP A 300 -3.17 10.93 20.43
C ASP A 300 -4.43 11.04 19.56
N LEU A 301 -5.00 9.91 19.12
CA LEU A 301 -6.14 9.85 18.21
C LEU A 301 -7.43 9.57 18.98
N LYS A 302 -8.50 10.23 18.55
CA LYS A 302 -9.86 9.84 18.92
C LYS A 302 -10.34 8.69 18.04
N GLU A 303 -11.46 8.07 18.40
CA GLU A 303 -12.03 6.93 17.67
C GLU A 303 -12.28 7.25 16.19
N SER A 304 -12.79 8.45 15.86
CA SER A 304 -12.93 8.91 14.47
C SER A 304 -11.59 8.92 13.73
N GLY A 305 -10.51 9.40 14.36
CA GLY A 305 -9.16 9.41 13.80
C GLY A 305 -8.58 8.01 13.62
N ILE A 306 -8.72 7.13 14.61
CA ILE A 306 -8.29 5.72 14.53
C ILE A 306 -8.97 5.04 13.34
N ARG A 307 -10.29 5.20 13.22
CA ARG A 307 -11.08 4.56 12.16
C ARG A 307 -10.76 5.11 10.78
N THR A 308 -10.60 6.43 10.67
CA THR A 308 -10.21 7.09 9.41
C THR A 308 -8.85 6.61 8.95
N ARG A 309 -7.84 6.62 9.84
CA ARG A 309 -6.49 6.14 9.53
C ARG A 309 -6.52 4.68 9.08
N ALA A 310 -7.33 3.83 9.73
CA ALA A 310 -7.49 2.43 9.34
C ALA A 310 -8.14 2.28 7.95
N LEU A 311 -9.19 3.05 7.64
CA LEU A 311 -9.85 3.05 6.33
C LEU A 311 -8.90 3.50 5.22
N LEU A 312 -8.18 4.62 5.44
CA LEU A 312 -7.21 5.12 4.47
C LEU A 312 -6.10 4.09 4.22
N LYS A 313 -5.52 3.49 5.26
CA LYS A 313 -4.54 2.40 5.12
C LYS A 313 -5.11 1.19 4.37
N LYS A 314 -6.33 0.74 4.73
CA LYS A 314 -7.00 -0.39 4.07
C LYS A 314 -7.12 -0.17 2.56
N TYR A 315 -7.60 1.00 2.15
CA TYR A 315 -7.92 1.27 0.75
C TYR A 315 -6.79 1.91 -0.07
N SER A 316 -5.71 2.34 0.58
CA SER A 316 -4.47 2.79 -0.08
C SER A 316 -3.45 1.65 -0.27
N ASN A 317 -3.55 0.58 0.51
CA ASN A 317 -2.66 -0.57 0.40
C ASN A 317 -2.98 -1.37 -0.88
N ASN A 318 -2.29 -1.02 -1.96
CA ASN A 318 -2.08 -1.93 -3.08
C ASN A 318 -1.16 -3.07 -2.63
N LEU A 319 -1.73 -4.03 -1.88
CA LEU A 319 -1.03 -5.23 -1.43
C LEU A 319 -0.24 -5.82 -2.60
N ALA A 320 1.08 -5.88 -2.47
CA ALA A 320 1.92 -6.45 -3.52
C ALA A 320 1.66 -7.96 -3.59
N VAL A 321 1.54 -8.48 -4.81
CA VAL A 321 1.45 -9.91 -5.09
C VAL A 321 2.69 -10.26 -5.89
N ILE A 322 3.63 -10.96 -5.24
CA ILE A 322 4.99 -11.15 -5.73
C ILE A 322 5.22 -12.62 -6.05
N ALA A 323 5.43 -12.90 -7.33
CA ALA A 323 5.69 -14.24 -7.81
C ALA A 323 7.19 -14.46 -8.04
N TYR A 324 7.79 -15.45 -7.39
CA TYR A 324 9.04 -16.02 -7.88
C TYR A 324 8.76 -16.86 -9.13
N TYR A 325 9.66 -16.82 -10.12
CA TYR A 325 9.49 -17.50 -11.41
C TYR A 325 10.78 -18.21 -11.85
N SER A 326 10.72 -19.53 -11.93
CA SER A 326 11.84 -20.39 -12.41
C SER A 326 11.50 -21.16 -13.70
N GLY A 327 10.39 -20.81 -14.35
CA GLY A 327 9.96 -21.41 -15.62
C GLY A 327 10.74 -20.91 -16.84
N ASP A 328 10.43 -21.46 -18.01
CA ASP A 328 10.88 -20.89 -19.29
C ASP A 328 9.88 -19.88 -19.86
N ALA A 329 10.31 -19.13 -20.87
CA ALA A 329 9.49 -18.16 -21.58
C ALA A 329 8.13 -18.71 -22.04
N SER A 330 8.06 -19.97 -22.52
CA SER A 330 6.85 -20.51 -23.13
C SER A 330 5.70 -20.73 -22.13
N ARG A 331 6.03 -20.86 -20.84
CA ARG A 331 5.04 -21.17 -19.79
C ARG A 331 4.37 -19.94 -19.21
N LEU A 332 4.98 -18.75 -19.31
CA LEU A 332 4.49 -17.54 -18.63
C LEU A 332 3.07 -17.15 -19.10
N SER A 333 2.80 -17.32 -20.39
CA SER A 333 1.49 -17.00 -21.00
C SER A 333 0.32 -17.78 -20.39
N GLN A 334 0.60 -18.90 -19.73
CA GLN A 334 -0.40 -19.79 -19.14
C GLN A 334 -0.86 -19.32 -17.74
N TYR A 335 -0.18 -18.35 -17.12
CA TYR A 335 -0.48 -17.86 -15.78
C TYR A 335 -1.09 -16.45 -15.80
N PRO A 336 -1.88 -16.09 -14.77
CA PRO A 336 -2.60 -14.82 -14.72
C PRO A 336 -1.70 -13.68 -14.23
N VAL A 337 -0.75 -13.26 -15.07
CA VAL A 337 0.24 -12.20 -14.76
C VAL A 337 -0.43 -10.84 -14.46
N GLU A 338 -1.64 -10.61 -14.97
CA GLU A 338 -2.50 -9.46 -14.67
C GLU A 338 -2.90 -9.34 -13.19
N LYS A 339 -2.79 -10.43 -12.42
CA LYS A 339 -3.07 -10.46 -10.97
C LYS A 339 -1.83 -10.19 -10.11
N LEU A 340 -0.67 -10.11 -10.74
CA LEU A 340 0.61 -9.88 -10.07
C LEU A 340 0.96 -8.41 -10.06
N THR A 341 1.66 -7.95 -9.01
CA THR A 341 2.30 -6.64 -9.04
C THR A 341 3.79 -6.76 -9.32
N HIS A 342 4.41 -7.87 -8.93
CA HIS A 342 5.82 -8.15 -9.18
C HIS A 342 6.00 -9.59 -9.66
N ILE A 343 6.97 -9.78 -10.55
CA ILE A 343 7.51 -11.09 -10.89
C ILE A 343 9.03 -11.06 -10.78
N ILE A 344 9.61 -12.03 -10.09
CA ILE A 344 11.02 -12.13 -9.80
C ILE A 344 11.60 -13.31 -10.57
N PHE A 345 12.54 -13.04 -11.48
CA PHE A 345 13.25 -14.07 -12.21
C PHE A 345 14.23 -14.81 -11.28
N SER A 346 14.07 -16.13 -11.18
CA SER A 346 14.88 -17.04 -10.38
C SER A 346 15.62 -18.04 -11.26
N PHE A 347 16.96 -18.02 -11.35
CA PHE A 347 17.87 -17.07 -10.72
C PHE A 347 19.00 -16.66 -11.66
N CYS A 348 19.53 -15.47 -11.40
CA CYS A 348 20.87 -15.07 -11.81
C CYS A 348 21.90 -15.53 -10.76
N HIS A 349 23.18 -15.60 -11.15
CA HIS A 349 24.25 -16.08 -10.27
C HIS A 349 25.49 -15.19 -10.34
N LEU A 350 26.43 -15.41 -9.43
CA LEU A 350 27.74 -14.77 -9.48
C LEU A 350 28.65 -15.46 -10.51
N LYS A 351 29.23 -14.67 -11.42
CA LYS A 351 30.38 -15.05 -12.23
C LYS A 351 31.56 -14.15 -11.85
N GLY A 352 32.45 -14.67 -11.02
CA GLY A 352 33.40 -13.83 -10.29
C GLY A 352 32.66 -12.93 -9.29
N ASN A 353 32.78 -11.62 -9.45
CA ASN A 353 32.12 -10.62 -8.58
C ASN A 353 30.97 -9.88 -9.28
N ARG A 354 30.44 -10.43 -10.37
CA ARG A 354 29.39 -9.81 -11.19
C ARG A 354 28.14 -10.69 -11.22
N LEU A 355 26.96 -10.06 -11.24
CA LEU A 355 25.70 -10.73 -11.54
C LEU A 355 25.73 -11.21 -13.00
N HIS A 356 25.28 -12.44 -13.23
CA HIS A 356 25.30 -13.08 -14.53
C HIS A 356 24.01 -13.86 -14.80
N VAL A 357 23.51 -13.73 -16.02
CA VAL A 357 22.44 -14.56 -16.60
C VAL A 357 23.10 -15.78 -17.24
N ASN A 358 22.75 -16.99 -16.80
CA ASN A 358 23.58 -18.17 -17.09
C ASN A 358 23.62 -18.56 -18.57
N ASN A 359 22.49 -18.46 -19.27
CA ASN A 359 22.35 -19.03 -20.60
C ASN A 359 21.27 -18.32 -21.45
N ALA A 360 21.15 -18.76 -22.71
CA ALA A 360 20.21 -18.18 -23.68
C ALA A 360 18.73 -18.40 -23.30
N ARG A 361 18.41 -19.50 -22.61
CA ARG A 361 17.06 -19.76 -22.11
C ARG A 361 16.67 -18.73 -21.07
N ASP A 362 17.54 -18.44 -20.12
CA ASP A 362 17.31 -17.44 -19.07
C ASP A 362 17.15 -16.04 -19.68
N THR A 363 17.99 -15.71 -20.67
CA THR A 363 17.85 -14.47 -21.45
C THR A 363 16.49 -14.35 -22.11
N ALA A 364 16.00 -15.43 -22.73
CA ALA A 364 14.69 -15.45 -23.36
C ALA A 364 13.56 -15.32 -22.33
N THR A 365 13.67 -16.00 -21.18
CA THR A 365 12.71 -15.91 -20.09
C THR A 365 12.61 -14.49 -19.54
N ILE A 366 13.74 -13.83 -19.23
CA ILE A 366 13.73 -12.45 -18.70
C ILE A 366 13.05 -11.50 -19.68
N ARG A 367 13.35 -11.63 -20.99
CA ARG A 367 12.69 -10.82 -22.02
C ARG A 367 11.19 -11.04 -22.08
N GLU A 368 10.73 -12.29 -21.91
CA GLU A 368 9.31 -12.60 -21.87
C GLU A 368 8.62 -12.05 -20.62
N LEU A 369 9.28 -12.11 -19.46
CA LEU A 369 8.79 -11.47 -18.23
C LEU A 369 8.62 -9.96 -18.42
N VAL A 370 9.59 -9.29 -19.04
CA VAL A 370 9.51 -7.86 -19.36
C VAL A 370 8.43 -7.59 -20.42
N ALA A 371 8.29 -8.44 -21.43
CA ALA A 371 7.23 -8.33 -22.43
C ALA A 371 5.84 -8.46 -21.84
N ALA A 372 5.67 -9.20 -20.73
CA ALA A 372 4.41 -9.33 -20.01
C ALA A 372 3.89 -8.00 -19.44
N LYS A 373 4.73 -6.96 -19.32
CA LYS A 373 4.27 -5.59 -19.04
C LYS A 373 3.26 -5.07 -20.06
N LYS A 374 3.22 -5.62 -21.28
CA LYS A 374 2.17 -5.31 -22.27
C LYS A 374 0.78 -5.79 -21.84
N ARG A 375 0.72 -6.92 -21.12
CA ARG A 375 -0.52 -7.47 -20.54
C ARG A 375 -0.87 -6.80 -19.21
N ASN A 376 0.15 -6.36 -18.47
CA ASN A 376 0.01 -5.71 -17.17
C ASN A 376 0.99 -4.52 -17.07
N PRO A 377 0.59 -3.30 -17.50
CA PRO A 377 1.49 -2.14 -17.55
C PRO A 377 2.10 -1.74 -16.20
N GLY A 378 1.49 -2.13 -15.09
CA GLY A 378 1.98 -1.87 -13.73
C GLY A 378 2.91 -2.95 -13.18
N LEU A 379 3.14 -4.04 -13.91
CA LEU A 379 3.99 -5.15 -13.47
C LEU A 379 5.44 -4.71 -13.33
N LYS A 380 6.04 -4.98 -12.17
CA LYS A 380 7.48 -4.87 -11.97
C LYS A 380 8.17 -6.22 -12.18
N VAL A 381 9.28 -6.21 -12.90
CA VAL A 381 10.09 -7.39 -13.20
C VAL A 381 11.44 -7.22 -12.53
N MET A 382 11.75 -8.10 -11.59
CA MET A 382 12.99 -8.09 -10.81
C MET A 382 13.89 -9.23 -11.26
N LEU A 383 15.20 -9.05 -11.20
CA LEU A 383 16.16 -10.14 -11.26
C LEU A 383 16.48 -10.60 -9.84
N SER A 384 16.63 -11.90 -9.58
CA SER A 384 17.11 -12.38 -8.28
C SER A 384 18.51 -12.97 -8.38
N LEU A 385 19.38 -12.60 -7.45
CA LEU A 385 20.65 -13.30 -7.22
C LEU A 385 20.42 -14.41 -6.18
N GLY A 386 20.83 -15.64 -6.51
CA GLY A 386 21.06 -16.67 -5.51
C GLY A 386 20.05 -17.81 -5.55
N GLY A 387 19.28 -17.98 -4.48
CA GLY A 387 18.45 -19.17 -4.23
C GLY A 387 19.21 -20.29 -3.52
N TRP A 388 18.49 -21.34 -3.10
CA TRP A 388 19.05 -22.47 -2.38
C TRP A 388 20.16 -23.16 -3.21
N GLY A 389 21.41 -23.00 -2.76
CA GLY A 389 22.61 -23.50 -3.46
C GLY A 389 23.18 -22.54 -4.52
N GLY A 390 22.54 -21.40 -4.81
CA GLY A 390 22.94 -20.47 -5.86
C GLY A 390 23.96 -19.40 -5.45
N CYS A 391 24.33 -19.35 -4.17
CA CYS A 391 25.15 -18.29 -3.57
C CYS A 391 26.44 -18.82 -2.89
N GLU A 392 27.09 -19.85 -3.45
CA GLU A 392 28.27 -20.52 -2.85
C GLU A 392 29.39 -19.54 -2.46
N THR A 393 29.66 -18.55 -3.31
CA THR A 393 30.76 -17.60 -3.13
C THR A 393 30.33 -16.27 -2.50
N CYS A 394 29.06 -16.10 -2.10
CA CYS A 394 28.49 -14.82 -1.69
C CYS A 394 29.21 -14.21 -0.46
N SER A 395 29.52 -15.01 0.57
CA SER A 395 30.28 -14.52 1.74
C SER A 395 31.66 -13.98 1.36
N VAL A 396 32.39 -14.70 0.50
CA VAL A 396 33.72 -14.29 0.06
C VAL A 396 33.65 -13.07 -0.86
N VAL A 397 32.76 -13.10 -1.86
CA VAL A 397 32.64 -12.01 -2.85
C VAL A 397 32.23 -10.72 -2.16
N PHE A 398 31.20 -10.73 -1.31
CA PHE A 398 30.68 -9.51 -0.69
C PHE A 398 31.50 -8.99 0.50
N SER A 399 32.56 -9.71 0.90
CA SER A 399 33.48 -9.26 1.96
C SER A 399 34.29 -8.01 1.59
N THR A 400 34.45 -7.69 0.30
CA THR A 400 35.27 -6.54 -0.14
C THR A 400 34.46 -5.46 -0.83
N ASP A 401 34.85 -4.20 -0.60
CA ASP A 401 34.21 -3.03 -1.21
C ASP A 401 34.26 -3.04 -2.75
N GLY A 402 35.42 -3.36 -3.32
CA GLY A 402 35.61 -3.44 -4.77
C GLY A 402 34.67 -4.44 -5.43
N ASN A 403 34.45 -5.60 -4.81
CA ASN A 403 33.54 -6.62 -5.34
C ASN A 403 32.08 -6.20 -5.22
N ARG A 404 31.66 -5.58 -4.11
CA ARG A 404 30.29 -5.07 -3.97
C ARG A 404 29.97 -4.01 -5.03
N LYS A 405 30.93 -3.14 -5.34
CA LYS A 405 30.81 -2.15 -6.43
C LYS A 405 30.73 -2.82 -7.80
N ALA A 406 31.59 -3.80 -8.07
CA ALA A 406 31.54 -4.54 -9.33
C ALA A 406 30.20 -5.27 -9.52
N PHE A 407 29.68 -5.86 -8.45
CA PHE A 407 28.36 -6.49 -8.42
C PHE A 407 27.26 -5.45 -8.70
N ALA A 408 27.20 -4.36 -7.94
CA ALA A 408 26.17 -3.33 -8.11
C ALA A 408 26.18 -2.71 -9.52
N SER A 409 27.35 -2.47 -10.09
CA SER A 409 27.47 -2.02 -11.49
C SER A 409 26.91 -3.04 -12.48
N SER A 410 27.20 -4.33 -12.29
CA SER A 410 26.64 -5.39 -13.15
C SER A 410 25.13 -5.53 -13.04
N VAL A 411 24.54 -5.29 -11.86
CA VAL A 411 23.08 -5.22 -11.69
C VAL A 411 22.52 -4.09 -12.55
N LYS A 412 23.10 -2.89 -12.46
CA LYS A 412 22.66 -1.73 -13.25
C LYS A 412 22.75 -1.97 -14.76
N GLU A 413 23.81 -2.63 -15.20
CA GLU A 413 24.00 -3.00 -16.61
C GLU A 413 22.90 -3.97 -17.08
N LEU A 414 22.62 -5.03 -16.32
CA LEU A 414 21.58 -6.00 -16.65
C LEU A 414 20.19 -5.38 -16.61
N ASP A 415 19.90 -4.54 -15.61
CA ASP A 415 18.66 -3.80 -15.51
C ASP A 415 18.41 -2.92 -16.72
N SER A 416 19.45 -2.19 -17.15
CA SER A 416 19.38 -1.34 -18.34
C SER A 416 19.22 -2.17 -19.61
N TYR A 417 19.88 -3.31 -19.70
CA TYR A 417 19.84 -4.19 -20.87
C TYR A 417 18.47 -4.84 -21.06
N PHE A 418 17.88 -5.36 -19.98
CA PHE A 418 16.59 -6.05 -20.04
C PHE A 418 15.39 -5.12 -19.82
N ASN A 419 15.60 -3.91 -19.31
CA ASN A 419 14.54 -3.01 -18.83
C ASN A 419 13.74 -3.59 -17.65
N THR A 420 14.47 -4.20 -16.71
CA THR A 420 13.96 -4.67 -15.41
C THR A 420 13.95 -3.55 -14.38
N ASP A 421 13.14 -3.72 -13.34
CA ASP A 421 12.80 -2.67 -12.36
C ASP A 421 13.61 -2.78 -11.07
N GLY A 422 14.54 -3.73 -10.97
CA GLY A 422 15.39 -3.87 -9.79
C GLY A 422 15.92 -5.28 -9.53
N ILE A 423 16.42 -5.45 -8.30
CA ILE A 423 17.13 -6.64 -7.83
C ILE A 423 16.52 -7.18 -6.54
N ASP A 424 16.38 -8.50 -6.48
CA ASP A 424 16.11 -9.27 -5.28
C ASP A 424 17.39 -10.04 -4.87
N LEU A 425 17.76 -9.98 -3.60
CA LEU A 425 18.92 -10.72 -3.07
C LEU A 425 18.44 -11.94 -2.28
N ASP A 426 18.75 -13.13 -2.77
CA ASP A 426 18.44 -14.40 -2.12
C ASP A 426 19.73 -15.11 -1.68
N TRP A 427 20.40 -14.49 -0.69
CA TRP A 427 21.60 -15.06 -0.06
C TRP A 427 21.17 -15.95 1.12
N GLU A 428 21.37 -17.26 0.95
CA GLU A 428 20.98 -18.27 1.95
C GLU A 428 22.20 -18.99 2.58
N TYR A 429 22.78 -18.51 3.69
CA TYR A 429 22.42 -17.30 4.44
C TYR A 429 23.67 -16.55 4.95
N PRO A 430 23.63 -15.22 5.12
CA PRO A 430 24.64 -14.48 5.88
C PRO A 430 24.74 -15.00 7.32
N THR A 431 25.96 -15.08 7.84
CA THR A 431 26.31 -15.37 9.26
C THR A 431 25.95 -16.73 9.84
N ILE A 432 25.00 -17.45 9.24
CA ILE A 432 24.52 -18.75 9.71
C ILE A 432 24.66 -19.80 8.61
N PRO A 433 24.67 -21.10 8.97
CA PRO A 433 24.61 -22.16 7.99
C PRO A 433 23.36 -22.06 7.10
N GLY A 434 23.56 -22.26 5.80
CA GLY A 434 22.49 -22.41 4.81
C GLY A 434 22.69 -23.70 4.02
N TYR A 435 22.84 -23.59 2.71
CA TYR A 435 23.14 -24.75 1.85
C TYR A 435 24.42 -25.48 2.34
N PRO A 436 24.41 -26.82 2.47
CA PRO A 436 25.58 -27.56 2.96
C PRO A 436 26.86 -27.27 2.17
N GLY A 437 27.91 -26.86 2.88
CA GLY A 437 29.23 -26.57 2.29
C GLY A 437 29.45 -25.12 1.89
N HIS A 438 28.43 -24.25 1.91
CA HIS A 438 28.61 -22.83 1.63
C HIS A 438 29.33 -22.11 2.79
N ALA A 439 30.21 -21.17 2.44
CA ALA A 439 30.91 -20.35 3.42
C ALA A 439 29.97 -19.30 4.03
N TYR A 440 30.09 -19.11 5.35
CA TYR A 440 29.41 -18.06 6.10
C TYR A 440 30.36 -17.52 7.18
N SER A 441 30.16 -16.26 7.57
CA SER A 441 31.00 -15.53 8.52
C SER A 441 30.16 -14.55 9.33
N ALA A 442 30.53 -14.30 10.58
CA ALA A 442 29.91 -13.25 11.39
C ALA A 442 30.01 -11.85 10.73
N ALA A 443 31.04 -11.62 9.90
CA ALA A 443 31.21 -10.39 9.15
C ALA A 443 30.12 -10.20 8.07
N ASP A 444 29.43 -11.26 7.66
CA ASP A 444 28.42 -11.20 6.60
C ASP A 444 27.27 -10.26 6.95
N LYS A 445 26.91 -10.10 8.23
CA LYS A 445 25.89 -9.12 8.67
C LYS A 445 26.25 -7.71 8.19
N ASN A 446 27.49 -7.29 8.44
CA ASN A 446 27.97 -5.97 8.05
C ASN A 446 28.21 -5.87 6.54
N ASN A 447 28.70 -6.96 5.93
CA ASN A 447 28.93 -7.02 4.49
C ASN A 447 27.62 -6.94 3.70
N PHE A 448 26.55 -7.56 4.19
CA PHE A 448 25.23 -7.52 3.57
C PHE A 448 24.64 -6.10 3.63
N THR A 449 24.72 -5.43 4.79
CA THR A 449 24.34 -4.01 4.89
C THR A 449 25.17 -3.13 3.95
N ALA A 450 26.49 -3.35 3.88
CA ALA A 450 27.35 -2.63 2.95
C ALA A 450 27.01 -2.90 1.48
N LEU A 451 26.58 -4.13 1.14
CA LEU A 451 26.13 -4.50 -0.19
C LEU A 451 24.86 -3.76 -0.58
N VAL A 452 23.84 -3.80 0.27
CA VAL A 452 22.56 -3.11 0.02
C VAL A 452 22.77 -1.61 -0.11
N LYS A 453 23.62 -1.01 0.74
CA LYS A 453 24.02 0.40 0.60
C LYS A 453 24.68 0.67 -0.75
N THR A 454 25.66 -0.15 -1.14
CA THR A 454 26.35 -0.01 -2.44
C THR A 454 25.39 -0.12 -3.62
N LEU A 455 24.41 -1.04 -3.54
CA LEU A 455 23.36 -1.19 -4.55
C LEU A 455 22.49 0.07 -4.62
N ARG A 456 22.01 0.56 -3.48
CA ARG A 456 21.17 1.77 -3.43
C ARG A 456 21.89 2.99 -4.00
N ASP A 457 23.16 3.18 -3.64
CA ASP A 457 24.00 4.27 -4.16
C ASP A 457 24.19 4.17 -5.69
N THR A 458 24.27 2.95 -6.23
CA THR A 458 24.53 2.70 -7.66
C THR A 458 23.27 2.78 -8.53
N LEU A 459 22.17 2.21 -8.03
CA LEU A 459 20.90 2.06 -8.74
C LEU A 459 19.98 3.29 -8.57
N GLY A 460 20.18 4.09 -7.53
CA GLY A 460 19.33 5.23 -7.19
C GLY A 460 17.98 4.82 -6.60
N SER A 461 17.05 5.77 -6.51
CA SER A 461 15.72 5.55 -5.91
C SER A 461 14.68 4.95 -6.84
N LYS A 462 14.94 4.92 -8.16
CA LYS A 462 13.98 4.42 -9.16
C LYS A 462 13.89 2.89 -9.16
N GLN A 463 15.04 2.21 -9.06
CA GLN A 463 15.07 0.75 -9.05
C GLN A 463 14.73 0.22 -7.66
N GLU A 464 14.00 -0.87 -7.63
CA GLU A 464 13.66 -1.55 -6.39
C GLU A 464 14.81 -2.44 -5.93
N ILE A 465 14.96 -2.53 -4.61
CA ILE A 465 15.84 -3.48 -3.95
C ILE A 465 14.99 -4.26 -2.96
N SER A 466 14.93 -5.58 -3.13
CA SER A 466 14.36 -6.50 -2.15
C SER A 466 15.37 -7.58 -1.77
N PHE A 467 15.04 -8.34 -0.74
CA PHE A 467 15.78 -9.56 -0.43
C PHE A 467 14.87 -10.60 0.21
N ALA A 468 15.20 -11.87 -0.02
CA ALA A 468 14.58 -12.99 0.65
C ALA A 468 15.18 -13.14 2.07
N ALA A 469 14.33 -13.09 3.08
CA ALA A 469 14.71 -13.16 4.48
C ALA A 469 14.27 -14.49 5.10
N GLY A 470 15.18 -15.20 5.78
CA GLY A 470 14.84 -16.43 6.49
C GLY A 470 13.81 -16.19 7.60
N GLY A 471 12.77 -17.03 7.67
CA GLY A 471 11.68 -16.92 8.65
C GLY A 471 11.95 -17.53 10.02
N THR A 472 13.20 -17.86 10.35
CA THR A 472 13.57 -18.57 11.60
C THR A 472 14.45 -17.70 12.50
N ASP A 473 14.38 -17.92 13.82
CA ASP A 473 15.14 -17.15 14.81
C ASP A 473 16.65 -17.07 14.51
N PRO A 474 17.34 -18.15 14.08
CA PRO A 474 18.75 -18.04 13.69
C PRO A 474 19.01 -16.92 12.66
N PHE A 475 18.18 -16.78 11.63
CA PHE A 475 18.33 -15.74 10.62
C PHE A 475 17.93 -14.37 11.19
N LEU A 476 16.73 -14.30 11.79
CA LEU A 476 16.15 -13.05 12.28
C LEU A 476 17.07 -12.36 13.30
N LEU A 477 17.73 -13.12 14.17
CA LEU A 477 18.60 -12.59 15.22
C LEU A 477 20.03 -12.27 14.72
N ASN A 478 20.54 -13.03 13.74
CA ASN A 478 21.98 -13.05 13.45
C ASN A 478 22.38 -12.58 12.06
N SER A 479 21.49 -12.57 11.06
CA SER A 479 21.91 -12.39 9.66
C SER A 479 21.83 -10.95 9.16
N VAL A 480 20.98 -10.11 9.75
CA VAL A 480 20.69 -8.77 9.24
C VAL A 480 20.84 -7.70 10.32
N ASP A 481 21.45 -6.56 9.96
CA ASP A 481 21.32 -5.32 10.74
C ASP A 481 20.04 -4.61 10.31
N TRP A 482 18.92 -4.99 10.91
CA TRP A 482 17.58 -4.54 10.53
C TRP A 482 17.43 -3.02 10.56
N LYS A 483 18.03 -2.35 11.55
CA LYS A 483 17.93 -0.90 11.71
C LYS A 483 18.60 -0.15 10.55
N SER A 484 19.79 -0.59 10.15
CA SER A 484 20.55 0.05 9.08
C SER A 484 20.07 -0.36 7.69
N LEU A 485 19.57 -1.58 7.52
CA LEU A 485 19.24 -2.15 6.21
C LEU A 485 17.81 -1.86 5.77
N SER A 486 16.81 -1.97 6.65
CA SER A 486 15.39 -1.83 6.29
C SER A 486 15.03 -0.50 5.58
N PRO A 487 15.65 0.64 5.91
CA PRO A 487 15.40 1.90 5.18
C PRO A 487 15.91 1.90 3.72
N LEU A 488 16.86 1.02 3.37
CA LEU A 488 17.53 1.01 2.07
C LEU A 488 16.84 0.13 1.03
N VAL A 489 15.95 -0.75 1.48
CA VAL A 489 15.20 -1.72 0.65
C VAL A 489 13.76 -1.27 0.49
N ASP A 490 13.14 -1.67 -0.62
CA ASP A 490 11.72 -1.47 -0.88
C ASP A 490 10.90 -2.55 -0.16
N ARG A 491 11.41 -3.79 -0.13
CA ARG A 491 10.71 -4.95 0.43
C ARG A 491 11.64 -5.95 1.11
N ILE A 492 11.11 -6.62 2.12
CA ILE A 492 11.70 -7.76 2.82
C ILE A 492 10.78 -8.95 2.55
N ASN A 493 11.19 -9.85 1.65
CA ASN A 493 10.45 -11.03 1.25
C ASN A 493 10.66 -12.13 2.30
N LEU A 494 9.83 -12.16 3.32
CA LEU A 494 9.99 -13.09 4.44
C LEU A 494 9.61 -14.51 4.00
N MET A 495 10.58 -15.42 3.95
CA MET A 495 10.40 -16.84 3.68
C MET A 495 9.78 -17.54 4.89
N SER A 496 8.51 -17.26 5.16
CA SER A 496 7.69 -17.91 6.19
C SER A 496 7.16 -19.28 5.74
N TYR A 497 8.01 -20.03 5.05
CA TYR A 497 7.84 -21.42 4.63
C TYR A 497 9.15 -22.17 4.86
N ASP A 498 9.11 -23.50 4.73
CA ASP A 498 10.23 -24.39 5.09
C ASP A 498 10.72 -24.24 6.54
N LEU A 499 9.85 -23.75 7.43
CA LEU A 499 10.08 -23.67 8.87
C LEU A 499 10.22 -25.05 9.52
N VAL A 500 9.63 -26.06 8.86
CA VAL A 500 9.94 -27.48 9.01
C VAL A 500 10.39 -27.96 7.64
N SER A 501 11.70 -28.16 7.47
CA SER A 501 12.34 -28.31 6.16
C SER A 501 12.62 -29.76 5.79
N GLY A 502 13.20 -29.99 4.60
CA GLY A 502 13.63 -31.33 4.19
C GLY A 502 14.72 -31.96 5.07
N PHE A 503 15.34 -31.19 5.97
CA PHE A 503 16.31 -31.67 6.95
C PHE A 503 15.67 -32.10 8.28
N SER A 504 14.39 -31.81 8.49
CA SER A 504 13.69 -32.11 9.74
C SER A 504 13.37 -33.60 9.88
N THR A 505 13.69 -34.15 11.05
CA THR A 505 13.40 -35.56 11.43
C THR A 505 12.09 -35.71 12.22
N VAL A 506 11.41 -34.59 12.47
CA VAL A 506 10.11 -34.50 13.12
C VAL A 506 9.21 -33.67 12.21
N THR A 507 8.00 -34.17 11.96
CA THR A 507 6.97 -33.48 11.19
C THR A 507 6.44 -32.26 11.94
N GLY A 508 5.83 -31.34 11.20
CA GLY A 508 5.24 -30.12 11.75
C GLY A 508 4.71 -29.29 10.59
N HIS A 509 4.35 -28.05 10.85
CA HIS A 509 3.85 -27.16 9.81
C HIS A 509 5.03 -26.45 9.16
N HIS A 510 5.23 -26.62 7.85
CA HIS A 510 6.36 -25.95 7.20
C HIS A 510 6.08 -24.47 6.90
N THR A 511 4.81 -24.06 6.81
CA THR A 511 4.41 -22.68 6.48
C THR A 511 3.22 -22.13 7.30
N PRO A 512 3.14 -22.37 8.62
CA PRO A 512 2.00 -21.94 9.41
C PRO A 512 1.92 -20.41 9.54
N LEU A 513 0.70 -19.90 9.62
CA LEU A 513 0.47 -18.49 9.91
C LEU A 513 0.80 -18.17 11.38
N TYR A 514 0.41 -19.04 12.32
CA TYR A 514 0.60 -18.84 13.76
C TYR A 514 1.41 -19.96 14.42
N SER A 515 2.04 -19.62 15.55
CA SER A 515 2.81 -20.56 16.36
C SER A 515 1.90 -21.49 17.17
N THR A 516 2.41 -22.67 17.51
CA THR A 516 1.75 -23.60 18.43
C THR A 516 2.62 -23.82 19.67
N SER A 517 2.09 -24.53 20.67
CA SER A 517 2.87 -24.94 21.85
C SER A 517 4.02 -25.91 21.53
N LYS A 518 4.01 -26.54 20.34
CA LYS A 518 5.04 -27.48 19.87
C LYS A 518 5.98 -26.87 18.84
N GLN A 519 5.60 -25.74 18.22
CA GLN A 519 6.36 -25.09 17.17
C GLN A 519 6.25 -23.56 17.27
N SER A 520 7.35 -22.90 17.67
CA SER A 520 7.39 -21.44 17.76
C SER A 520 7.48 -20.76 16.40
N ALA A 521 8.21 -21.33 15.43
CA ALA A 521 8.41 -20.74 14.12
C ALA A 521 7.08 -20.67 13.33
N SER A 522 6.69 -19.45 12.95
CA SER A 522 5.52 -19.13 12.14
C SER A 522 5.70 -17.79 11.44
N ALA A 523 4.83 -17.49 10.46
CA ALA A 523 4.82 -16.17 9.82
C ALA A 523 4.58 -15.04 10.83
N ASP A 524 3.57 -15.18 11.70
CA ASP A 524 3.24 -14.18 12.73
C ASP A 524 4.39 -13.97 13.73
N HIS A 525 5.08 -15.04 14.16
CA HIS A 525 6.22 -14.93 15.08
C HIS A 525 7.33 -14.07 14.49
N ALA A 526 7.74 -14.36 13.25
CA ALA A 526 8.77 -13.62 12.57
C ALA A 526 8.37 -12.15 12.33
N ILE A 527 7.11 -11.91 11.91
CA ILE A 527 6.60 -10.55 11.67
C ILE A 527 6.52 -9.75 12.98
N ARG A 528 6.03 -10.33 14.08
CA ARG A 528 6.01 -9.67 15.38
C ARG A 528 7.40 -9.39 15.92
N TYR A 529 8.37 -10.28 15.69
CA TYR A 529 9.75 -10.03 16.06
C TYR A 529 10.29 -8.80 15.31
N LEU A 530 10.15 -8.76 13.98
CA LEU A 530 10.62 -7.65 13.15
C LEU A 530 9.96 -6.31 13.55
N ASP A 531 8.65 -6.32 13.79
CA ASP A 531 7.91 -5.16 14.29
C ASP A 531 8.44 -4.70 15.66
N SER A 532 8.69 -5.63 16.59
CA SER A 532 9.17 -5.32 17.93
C SER A 532 10.55 -4.65 17.96
N ILE A 533 11.36 -4.86 16.93
CA ILE A 533 12.69 -4.22 16.78
C ILE A 533 12.66 -3.00 15.84
N GLY A 534 11.47 -2.56 15.43
CA GLY A 534 11.26 -1.33 14.68
C GLY A 534 11.39 -1.44 13.16
N VAL A 535 11.31 -2.64 12.58
CA VAL A 535 11.19 -2.79 11.12
C VAL A 535 9.77 -2.37 10.71
N PRO A 536 9.62 -1.39 9.79
CA PRO A 536 8.29 -0.96 9.37
C PRO A 536 7.50 -2.11 8.73
N LEU A 537 6.28 -2.36 9.21
CA LEU A 537 5.38 -3.40 8.68
C LEU A 537 5.15 -3.25 7.17
N ASN A 538 5.06 -2.01 6.68
CA ASN A 538 4.94 -1.69 5.26
C ASN A 538 6.22 -1.94 4.44
N LYS A 539 7.29 -2.52 5.01
CA LYS A 539 8.42 -3.10 4.27
C LYS A 539 8.37 -4.62 4.19
N ILE A 540 7.57 -5.28 5.02
CA ILE A 540 7.55 -6.73 5.16
C ILE A 540 6.53 -7.32 4.19
N VAL A 541 6.91 -8.41 3.53
CA VAL A 541 6.05 -9.21 2.64
C VAL A 541 5.96 -10.62 3.23
N ILE A 542 4.75 -11.10 3.51
CA ILE A 542 4.54 -12.46 4.05
C ILE A 542 4.77 -13.51 2.96
N GLY A 543 5.40 -14.64 3.31
CA GLY A 543 5.67 -15.74 2.39
C GLY A 543 4.62 -16.85 2.41
N ALA A 544 4.30 -17.37 1.24
CA ALA A 544 3.49 -18.56 1.01
C ALA A 544 4.20 -19.61 0.15
N ALA A 545 3.82 -20.88 0.28
CA ALA A 545 4.43 -21.99 -0.42
C ALA A 545 3.43 -22.67 -1.36
N PHE A 546 3.65 -22.61 -2.67
CA PHE A 546 2.78 -23.28 -3.65
C PHE A 546 3.13 -24.77 -3.79
N TYR A 547 3.42 -25.40 -2.67
CA TYR A 547 3.85 -26.78 -2.57
C TYR A 547 3.63 -27.37 -1.19
N ALA A 548 3.66 -28.70 -1.15
CA ALA A 548 3.73 -29.47 0.09
C ALA A 548 5.15 -29.98 0.35
N ARG A 549 5.48 -30.11 1.63
CA ARG A 549 6.57 -30.97 2.11
C ARG A 549 5.97 -32.27 2.64
N THR A 550 6.59 -33.41 2.33
CA THR A 550 6.09 -34.74 2.73
C THR A 550 7.13 -35.57 3.47
N TRP A 551 6.66 -36.42 4.40
CA TRP A 551 7.46 -37.35 5.19
C TRP A 551 6.89 -38.75 5.08
N GLU A 552 7.77 -39.74 5.12
CA GLU A 552 7.45 -41.17 5.23
C GLU A 552 7.87 -41.72 6.60
N ASN A 553 7.42 -42.94 6.90
CA ASN A 553 7.67 -43.62 8.18
C ASN A 553 7.16 -42.83 9.39
N VAL A 554 6.01 -42.18 9.23
CA VAL A 554 5.38 -41.36 10.25
C VAL A 554 4.30 -42.16 10.97
N GLU A 555 4.43 -42.31 12.28
CA GLU A 555 3.45 -43.03 13.10
C GLU A 555 2.09 -42.33 13.14
N ASN A 556 1.02 -43.12 13.23
CA ASN A 556 -0.36 -42.62 13.26
C ASN A 556 -0.75 -42.15 14.66
N VAL A 557 -0.01 -41.18 15.18
CA VAL A 557 -0.29 -40.47 16.42
C VAL A 557 -0.50 -39.01 16.06
N ASN A 558 -1.60 -38.43 16.53
CA ASN A 558 -1.99 -37.06 16.17
C ASN A 558 -1.99 -36.82 14.64
N ASN A 559 -2.49 -37.78 13.88
CA ASN A 559 -2.54 -37.75 12.42
C ASN A 559 -1.17 -37.41 11.79
N GLY A 560 -0.09 -37.94 12.38
CA GLY A 560 1.28 -37.73 11.91
C GLY A 560 1.86 -36.34 12.17
N LEU A 561 1.13 -35.42 12.83
CA LEU A 561 1.63 -34.09 13.18
C LEU A 561 2.50 -34.14 14.46
N TYR A 562 3.69 -33.54 14.41
CA TYR A 562 4.71 -33.55 15.47
C TYR A 562 5.23 -34.95 15.83
N GLN A 563 5.31 -35.82 14.82
CA GLN A 563 5.81 -37.19 14.94
C GLN A 563 7.17 -37.33 14.25
N ARG A 564 7.95 -38.34 14.65
CA ARG A 564 9.18 -38.68 13.93
C ARG A 564 8.84 -39.12 12.51
N GLY A 565 9.68 -38.72 11.56
CA GLY A 565 9.53 -39.07 10.16
C GLY A 565 10.82 -38.85 9.40
N LYS A 566 10.87 -39.38 8.18
CA LYS A 566 11.95 -39.13 7.24
C LYS A 566 11.40 -38.31 6.09
N PHE A 567 12.06 -37.21 5.75
CA PHE A 567 11.65 -36.40 4.59
C PHE A 567 11.61 -37.29 3.33
N LYS A 568 10.50 -37.21 2.62
CA LYS A 568 10.24 -38.03 1.42
C LYS A 568 10.40 -37.20 0.17
N SER A 569 9.57 -36.18 0.00
CA SER A 569 9.58 -35.35 -1.19
C SER A 569 8.85 -34.03 -1.00
N PHE A 570 8.95 -33.19 -2.03
CA PHE A 570 8.11 -32.03 -2.24
C PHE A 570 7.03 -32.35 -3.30
N VAL A 571 5.86 -31.72 -3.22
CA VAL A 571 4.77 -31.86 -4.21
C VAL A 571 4.29 -30.46 -4.63
N PRO A 572 4.28 -30.10 -5.93
CA PRO A 572 3.68 -28.84 -6.41
C PRO A 572 2.16 -28.77 -6.19
N TYR A 573 1.61 -27.59 -5.92
CA TYR A 573 0.17 -27.38 -5.75
C TYR A 573 -0.65 -27.89 -6.97
N ARG A 574 -0.17 -27.66 -8.20
CA ARG A 574 -0.80 -28.17 -9.42
C ARG A 574 -0.95 -29.69 -9.48
N GLN A 575 -0.19 -30.42 -8.67
CA GLN A 575 -0.23 -31.89 -8.58
C GLN A 575 -0.97 -32.40 -7.34
N PHE A 576 -1.47 -31.53 -6.45
CA PHE A 576 -2.15 -31.95 -5.22
C PHE A 576 -3.31 -32.90 -5.52
N SER A 577 -4.21 -32.51 -6.43
CA SER A 577 -5.35 -33.36 -6.80
C SER A 577 -4.97 -34.76 -7.31
N GLN A 578 -3.74 -34.96 -7.79
CA GLN A 578 -3.23 -36.23 -8.32
C GLN A 578 -2.44 -37.03 -7.28
N GLN A 579 -1.70 -36.35 -6.39
CA GLN A 579 -0.77 -36.99 -5.46
C GLN A 579 -1.27 -36.99 -4.01
N LEU A 580 -1.82 -35.87 -3.55
CA LEU A 580 -2.41 -35.70 -2.23
C LEU A 580 -3.92 -35.78 -2.39
N ASN A 581 -4.47 -36.99 -2.44
CA ASN A 581 -5.92 -37.20 -2.57
C ASN A 581 -6.36 -38.47 -1.82
N SER A 582 -7.67 -38.60 -1.65
CA SER A 582 -8.25 -39.73 -0.92
C SER A 582 -8.02 -41.08 -1.61
N ALA A 583 -7.85 -41.11 -2.94
CA ALA A 583 -7.53 -42.35 -3.67
C ALA A 583 -6.12 -42.86 -3.35
N ASN A 584 -5.18 -41.97 -3.05
CA ASN A 584 -3.86 -42.30 -2.51
C ASN A 584 -3.87 -42.48 -0.99
N GLY A 585 -5.04 -42.50 -0.35
CA GLY A 585 -5.21 -42.74 1.07
C GLY A 585 -4.89 -41.55 1.97
N TYR A 586 -4.83 -40.32 1.44
CA TYR A 586 -4.65 -39.11 2.24
C TYR A 586 -5.98 -38.59 2.79
N GLN A 587 -5.98 -38.29 4.09
CA GLN A 587 -7.03 -37.53 4.77
C GLN A 587 -6.51 -36.14 5.11
N PHE A 588 -7.35 -35.12 4.93
CA PHE A 588 -7.01 -33.71 5.09
C PHE A 588 -7.46 -33.19 6.46
N TYR A 589 -6.62 -32.36 7.06
CA TYR A 589 -6.78 -31.83 8.39
C TYR A 589 -6.41 -30.35 8.43
N TYR A 590 -6.98 -29.64 9.41
CA TYR A 590 -6.71 -28.23 9.65
C TYR A 590 -6.35 -28.03 11.12
N ASP A 591 -5.21 -27.41 11.37
CA ASP A 591 -4.80 -26.96 12.70
C ASP A 591 -5.28 -25.51 12.91
N SER A 592 -6.32 -25.34 13.72
CA SER A 592 -6.92 -24.04 14.00
C SER A 592 -6.08 -23.14 14.92
N VAL A 593 -5.06 -23.68 15.59
CA VAL A 593 -4.12 -22.87 16.37
C VAL A 593 -3.07 -22.28 15.44
N ALA A 594 -2.53 -23.09 14.54
CA ALA A 594 -1.51 -22.67 13.58
C ALA A 594 -2.07 -21.92 12.36
N ASN A 595 -3.38 -22.06 12.11
CA ASN A 595 -4.04 -21.73 10.85
C ASN A 595 -3.31 -22.36 9.66
N ALA A 596 -3.13 -23.69 9.72
CA ALA A 596 -2.34 -24.44 8.75
C ALA A 596 -3.04 -25.75 8.35
N SER A 597 -3.00 -26.04 7.06
CA SER A 597 -3.51 -27.28 6.48
C SER A 597 -2.42 -28.35 6.41
N TYR A 598 -2.82 -29.60 6.62
CA TYR A 598 -1.96 -30.77 6.48
C TYR A 598 -2.78 -32.00 6.08
N ALA A 599 -2.10 -33.06 5.65
CA ALA A 599 -2.73 -34.33 5.31
C ALA A 599 -1.90 -35.51 5.82
N TYR A 600 -2.58 -36.61 6.12
CA TYR A 600 -1.94 -37.84 6.58
C TYR A 600 -2.54 -39.06 5.91
N SER A 601 -1.68 -40.01 5.54
CA SER A 601 -2.07 -41.31 5.03
C SER A 601 -1.66 -42.42 5.99
N VAL A 602 -2.65 -43.03 6.64
CA VAL A 602 -2.45 -44.18 7.53
C VAL A 602 -1.86 -45.36 6.76
N GLN A 603 -2.37 -45.63 5.55
CA GLN A 603 -1.95 -46.75 4.73
C GLN A 603 -0.48 -46.64 4.31
N ARG A 604 -0.04 -45.42 3.99
CA ARG A 604 1.34 -45.17 3.52
C ARG A 604 2.30 -44.77 4.65
N LYS A 605 1.78 -44.47 5.84
CA LYS A 605 2.51 -43.80 6.93
C LYS A 605 3.18 -42.51 6.45
N GLU A 606 2.44 -41.71 5.68
CA GLU A 606 2.94 -40.49 5.06
C GLU A 606 2.23 -39.24 5.60
N PHE A 607 2.99 -38.20 5.91
CA PHE A 607 2.50 -36.88 6.36
C PHE A 607 2.82 -35.83 5.30
N ALA A 608 1.92 -34.88 5.06
CA ALA A 608 2.11 -33.75 4.17
C ALA A 608 1.65 -32.45 4.85
N THR A 609 2.42 -31.37 4.73
CA THR A 609 2.05 -30.01 5.17
C THR A 609 2.23 -29.04 4.02
N PHE A 610 1.33 -28.05 3.87
CA PHE A 610 1.23 -27.21 2.68
C PHE A 610 0.42 -25.93 2.93
N ASP A 611 0.52 -24.98 1.99
CA ASP A 611 -0.55 -24.01 1.77
C ASP A 611 -1.62 -24.55 0.80
N ASP A 612 -2.86 -24.16 1.04
CA ASP A 612 -4.04 -24.44 0.22
C ASP A 612 -4.90 -23.16 0.08
N PRO A 613 -6.06 -23.19 -0.59
CA PRO A 613 -6.91 -22.00 -0.69
C PRO A 613 -7.30 -21.39 0.65
N VAL A 614 -7.46 -22.17 1.72
CA VAL A 614 -7.84 -21.66 3.04
C VAL A 614 -6.67 -20.92 3.68
N SER A 615 -5.49 -21.53 3.73
CA SER A 615 -4.33 -20.90 4.37
C SER A 615 -3.83 -19.68 3.57
N ILE A 616 -3.90 -19.72 2.23
CA ILE A 616 -3.59 -18.57 1.37
C ILE A 616 -4.55 -17.41 1.65
N GLN A 617 -5.85 -17.67 1.71
CA GLN A 617 -6.84 -16.65 2.06
C GLN A 617 -6.50 -16.00 3.41
N LEU A 618 -6.20 -16.81 4.43
CA LEU A 618 -5.86 -16.31 5.76
C LEU A 618 -4.57 -15.49 5.78
N LYS A 619 -3.53 -15.90 5.04
CA LYS A 619 -2.28 -15.13 4.91
C LYS A 619 -2.50 -13.81 4.18
N THR A 620 -3.30 -13.80 3.11
CA THR A 620 -3.64 -12.56 2.39
C THR A 620 -4.43 -11.62 3.28
N ALA A 621 -5.46 -12.11 4.00
CA ALA A 621 -6.23 -11.33 4.96
C ALA A 621 -5.34 -10.78 6.10
N TYR A 622 -4.41 -11.60 6.60
CA TYR A 622 -3.44 -11.19 7.60
C TYR A 622 -2.55 -10.04 7.10
N ALA A 623 -2.04 -10.15 5.87
CA ALA A 623 -1.19 -9.12 5.27
C ALA A 623 -1.92 -7.77 5.14
N ILE A 624 -3.18 -7.80 4.69
CA ILE A 624 -4.04 -6.62 4.60
C ILE A 624 -4.29 -6.03 5.99
N LYS A 625 -4.72 -6.87 6.95
CA LYS A 625 -5.05 -6.45 8.32
C LYS A 625 -3.87 -5.82 9.05
N LYS A 626 -2.66 -6.34 8.84
CA LYS A 626 -1.43 -5.84 9.47
C LYS A 626 -0.78 -4.67 8.72
N GLY A 627 -1.30 -4.29 7.55
CA GLY A 627 -0.69 -3.27 6.71
C GLY A 627 0.69 -3.67 6.19
N LEU A 628 0.89 -4.95 5.90
CA LEU A 628 2.12 -5.44 5.27
C LEU A 628 2.23 -4.93 3.83
N ASN A 629 3.44 -4.92 3.28
CA ASN A 629 3.67 -4.48 1.90
C ASN A 629 3.04 -5.45 0.88
N GLY A 630 2.96 -6.74 1.20
CA GLY A 630 2.46 -7.72 0.25
C GLY A 630 2.41 -9.15 0.76
N ILE A 631 2.07 -10.05 -0.17
CA ILE A 631 2.26 -11.49 -0.11
C ILE A 631 3.17 -11.93 -1.27
N MET A 632 4.15 -12.77 -0.94
CA MET A 632 5.09 -13.39 -1.87
C MET A 632 4.87 -14.91 -1.83
N PHE A 633 5.11 -15.58 -2.95
CA PHE A 633 5.08 -17.05 -2.98
C PHE A 633 6.21 -17.68 -3.78
N TRP A 634 6.67 -18.83 -3.30
CA TRP A 634 7.53 -19.75 -4.03
C TRP A 634 6.71 -20.95 -4.52
N GLU A 635 6.51 -21.17 -5.82
CA GLU A 635 6.78 -20.26 -6.95
C GLU A 635 5.68 -20.46 -8.02
N LEU A 636 5.57 -19.55 -8.98
CA LEU A 636 4.43 -19.50 -9.91
C LEU A 636 4.20 -20.79 -10.70
N THR A 637 5.26 -21.47 -11.13
CA THR A 637 5.12 -22.67 -11.97
C THR A 637 4.68 -23.93 -11.23
N LEU A 638 4.58 -23.84 -9.91
CA LEU A 638 4.00 -24.86 -9.03
C LEU A 638 2.49 -24.70 -8.88
N ASP A 639 1.94 -23.53 -9.23
CA ASP A 639 0.51 -23.28 -9.21
C ASP A 639 -0.22 -23.93 -10.39
N LYS A 640 -1.53 -24.03 -10.28
CA LYS A 640 -2.40 -24.26 -11.43
C LYS A 640 -2.35 -23.03 -12.34
N GLN A 641 -2.44 -23.27 -13.64
CA GLN A 641 -2.47 -22.23 -14.66
C GLN A 641 -3.72 -21.33 -14.54
N GLN A 642 -4.82 -21.90 -14.07
CA GLN A 642 -6.09 -21.20 -13.81
C GLN A 642 -6.73 -21.77 -12.55
N GLN A 643 -7.50 -20.94 -11.84
CA GLN A 643 -8.13 -21.31 -10.56
C GLN A 643 -7.08 -21.83 -9.57
N GLY A 644 -5.91 -21.19 -9.60
CA GLY A 644 -4.76 -21.46 -8.75
C GLY A 644 -4.82 -20.70 -7.43
N LEU A 645 -3.75 -20.81 -6.65
CA LEU A 645 -3.58 -20.04 -5.43
C LEU A 645 -3.38 -18.54 -5.70
N VAL A 646 -2.86 -18.15 -6.86
CA VAL A 646 -2.85 -16.72 -7.29
C VAL A 646 -4.27 -16.15 -7.36
N ASP A 647 -5.24 -16.93 -7.84
CA ASP A 647 -6.64 -16.50 -7.92
C ASP A 647 -7.26 -16.31 -6.53
N VAL A 648 -6.82 -17.10 -5.55
CA VAL A 648 -7.26 -16.95 -4.15
C VAL A 648 -6.73 -15.64 -3.55
N ILE A 649 -5.45 -15.34 -3.77
CA ILE A 649 -4.84 -14.07 -3.33
C ILE A 649 -5.57 -12.88 -3.95
N ASP A 650 -5.78 -12.92 -5.26
CA ASP A 650 -6.47 -11.87 -6.00
C ASP A 650 -7.92 -11.69 -5.53
N LYS A 651 -8.64 -12.79 -5.30
CA LYS A 651 -9.99 -12.74 -4.77
C LYS A 651 -10.02 -12.11 -3.38
N GLU A 652 -9.14 -12.51 -2.46
CA GLU A 652 -9.12 -11.97 -1.09
C GLU A 652 -8.66 -10.51 -1.06
N LYS A 653 -7.68 -10.14 -1.89
CA LYS A 653 -7.24 -8.74 -2.06
C LYS A 653 -8.38 -7.85 -2.56
N ASN A 654 -9.25 -8.39 -3.40
CA ASN A 654 -10.36 -7.65 -4.01
C ASN A 654 -11.72 -7.88 -3.32
N SER A 655 -11.82 -8.78 -2.34
CA SER A 655 -13.03 -8.98 -1.55
C SER A 655 -13.17 -7.81 -0.59
N LYS A 656 -13.98 -6.84 -1.02
CA LYS A 656 -14.29 -5.60 -0.32
C LYS A 656 -15.23 -5.83 0.85
#